data_AF-A0A753ELG8-F1
#
_entry.id   AF-A0A753ELG8-F1
#
_cell.length_a   1.000
_cell.length_b   1.000
_cell.length_c   1.000
_cell.angle_alpha   90.00
_cell.angle_beta   90.00
_cell.angle_gamma   90.00
#
_symmetry.space_group_name_H-M   'P 1'
#
loop_
_entity.id
_entity.type
_entity.pdbx_description
1 polymer ?
#
loop_
_entity_poly.entity_id
_entity_poly.type
_entity_poly.pdbx_seq_one_letter_code
_entity_poly.pdbx_strand_id
1 'polypeptide(L)'
;MNKESIFRQLELRLAGCSLTADALGGFSAMAIADSLRQKRSIISHHLNNLHREQRVVKVNSRPVLFLPVEALRRHHRLAVRQGDYASIQALCAERQDSLELLIGAQGSLQESLRQCKAAISYPGAGLPLLLRGPTGTGKSFLARQLWQYAIEQGILPPEAPFTVFNCAEYANNPELLTSKLFGHAKGAFTGADRAISGLIETSNGGVLFIDEVHRLPPEGQEKLFHFMDNGTWRRLGESSAERNATVRLIFASTEDLEKHFLATFIRRIPVIVKILPIAERGQYERLAFIHHFFRREAQRLHHDLSLDSEIISQLMQETLEGNVGGLENLIRNICASAWTFGQRDDGVLKVKAGQLPDRLLMEVPFTVPLAAERVMIYREGGVFPLVSGQHQEYLRLMENICGLCEELTQENITARTFDKLVYQNLTLYLDALMNKESPRVRQDKRLRFIEDVGNAIAAHYDLELNAEFAYLTGRYLTSLPLTPVEAPPSVRHVMLRWLEEAPGLAQRVAQKLLDVVNNKYDLLIDTLDRLVVAAIVSNAIDATSGGKVKALIIAHGYSTASSIAGVANRLIGEKIYHAMDMPMEVAFSDVSRAIVDYLQHTDTRAGVMVLIDMGYTKEIAEALLSVIHGPLVVVDNVTTRLALNVASEIALQKNIEQIAEEIVPLNQSRWDVFWPAQKKARALLVTCITGIGTAFKFKNLMEKSQLTDFDINIIACEYTRLKNSRMAAPLLNQYDVIAVVGTIDPQLAGTPWVGIEELLGEQGFAHLSQLLSGYLNDKQIALINKNMVREFSLHNVVNSLTILNASKTMGHIETIIAEWQNTLGFSFNNNLIISLYVHLSCMIERLVMRNEITHYKNLTEFNEQHGDFIAMVNHSFQRLKILYSVALPVAEIGYIHDIFELRIEDFRW
;
A
#
# COMPACT_ATOMS: atom_id res chain seq x y z
N MET A 1 40.42 19.84 1.29
CA MET A 1 39.66 19.55 2.52
C MET A 1 38.19 19.73 2.21
N ASN A 2 37.32 18.77 2.56
CA ASN A 2 35.91 18.81 2.14
C ASN A 2 35.09 19.72 3.08
N LYS A 3 34.05 20.36 2.54
CA LYS A 3 33.08 21.23 3.24
C LYS A 3 32.54 20.59 4.53
N GLU A 4 32.33 19.27 4.52
CA GLU A 4 31.80 18.53 5.68
C GLU A 4 32.79 18.41 6.84
N SER A 5 34.08 18.37 6.54
CA SER A 5 35.11 18.35 7.57
C SER A 5 35.17 19.69 8.30
N ILE A 6 34.95 20.80 7.61
CA ILE A 6 34.86 22.14 8.21
C ILE A 6 33.62 22.22 9.10
N PHE A 7 32.47 21.75 8.62
CA PHE A 7 31.22 21.76 9.39
C PHE A 7 31.31 20.95 10.69
N ARG A 8 31.81 19.71 10.62
CA ARG A 8 31.96 18.84 11.80
C ARG A 8 32.90 19.45 12.85
N GLN A 9 33.94 20.17 12.42
CA GLN A 9 34.85 20.86 13.33
C GLN A 9 34.19 22.05 14.03
N LEU A 10 33.26 22.75 13.35
CA LEU A 10 32.47 23.81 13.98
C LEU A 10 31.53 23.25 15.04
N GLU A 11 30.85 22.14 14.76
CA GLU A 11 29.97 21.49 15.74
C GLU A 11 30.73 21.08 17.00
N LEU A 12 31.90 20.45 16.83
CA LEU A 12 32.76 20.03 17.94
C LEU A 12 33.30 21.22 18.75
N ARG A 13 33.61 22.35 18.11
CA ARG A 13 34.09 23.55 18.81
C ARG A 13 33.00 24.24 19.61
N LEU A 14 31.75 24.17 19.15
CA LEU A 14 30.63 24.83 19.83
C LEU A 14 30.15 24.02 21.03
N ALA A 15 30.37 22.70 21.02
CA ALA A 15 30.11 21.83 22.16
C ALA A 15 30.96 22.26 23.38
N GLY A 16 30.35 22.93 24.35
CA GLY A 16 30.99 23.39 25.59
C GLY A 16 31.54 24.82 25.57
N CYS A 17 31.27 25.61 24.52
CA CYS A 17 31.73 26.99 24.40
C CYS A 17 30.65 28.00 24.86
N SER A 18 30.97 29.01 25.68
CA SER A 18 29.98 30.03 26.07
C SER A 18 29.63 30.96 24.89
N LEU A 19 28.38 31.42 24.78
CA LEU A 19 27.93 32.38 23.75
C LEU A 19 28.34 33.83 24.08
N THR A 20 29.64 34.07 24.27
CA THR A 20 30.22 35.40 24.48
C THR A 20 31.11 35.78 23.29
N ALA A 21 31.29 37.08 23.05
CA ALA A 21 32.08 37.58 21.91
C ALA A 21 33.53 37.06 21.91
N ASP A 22 34.13 36.93 23.10
CA ASP A 22 35.51 36.45 23.26
C ASP A 22 35.64 34.95 23.00
N ALA A 23 34.70 34.15 23.49
CA ALA A 23 34.70 32.69 23.33
C ALA A 23 34.41 32.27 21.87
N LEU A 24 33.60 33.05 21.14
CA LEU A 24 33.21 32.74 19.78
C LEU A 24 34.18 33.28 18.70
N GLY A 25 35.29 33.92 19.07
CA GLY A 25 36.29 34.43 18.10
C GLY A 25 36.84 33.36 17.15
N GLY A 26 36.85 32.10 17.58
CA GLY A 26 37.27 30.93 16.80
C GLY A 26 36.33 30.51 15.65
N PHE A 27 35.16 31.14 15.51
CA PHE A 27 34.14 30.83 14.50
C PHE A 27 34.12 31.81 13.32
N SER A 28 35.14 32.66 13.22
CA SER A 28 35.34 33.55 12.08
C SER A 28 36.04 32.84 10.92
N ALA A 29 35.77 33.27 9.68
CA ALA A 29 36.43 32.72 8.49
C ALA A 29 37.96 32.85 8.53
N MET A 30 38.49 33.85 9.26
CA MET A 30 39.94 34.01 9.46
C MET A 30 40.48 32.97 10.45
N ALA A 31 39.88 32.85 11.64
CA ALA A 31 40.32 31.91 12.66
C ALA A 31 40.26 30.44 12.19
N ILE A 32 39.25 30.10 11.39
CA ILE A 32 39.11 28.76 10.80
C ILE A 32 40.18 28.54 9.71
N ALA A 33 40.47 29.56 8.90
CA ALA A 33 41.51 29.50 7.88
C ALA A 33 42.92 29.30 8.49
N ASP A 34 43.22 30.03 9.56
CA ASP A 34 44.49 29.92 10.28
C ASP A 34 44.65 28.54 10.92
N SER A 35 43.59 28.04 11.57
CA SER A 35 43.59 26.70 12.19
C SER A 35 43.78 25.57 11.18
N LEU A 36 43.33 25.75 9.95
CA LEU A 36 43.39 24.73 8.90
C LEU A 36 44.55 24.95 7.91
N ARG A 37 45.36 26.01 8.11
CA ARG A 37 46.41 26.45 7.18
C ARG A 37 45.91 26.56 5.73
N GLN A 38 44.70 27.10 5.56
CA GLN A 38 44.04 27.30 4.26
C GLN A 38 43.85 28.77 3.96
N LYS A 39 43.62 29.12 2.69
CA LYS A 39 43.31 30.51 2.31
C LYS A 39 41.93 30.90 2.85
N ARG A 40 41.83 32.08 3.47
CA ARG A 40 40.56 32.66 3.97
C ARG A 40 39.45 32.68 2.91
N SER A 41 39.80 32.95 1.64
CA SER A 41 38.82 32.96 0.53
C SER A 41 38.13 31.61 0.34
N ILE A 42 38.85 30.50 0.48
CA ILE A 42 38.34 29.14 0.33
C ILE A 42 37.43 28.79 1.52
N ILE A 43 37.87 29.08 2.74
CA ILE A 43 37.06 28.84 3.95
C ILE A 43 35.80 29.70 3.94
N SER A 44 35.91 30.98 3.60
CA SER A 44 34.76 31.88 3.46
C SER A 44 33.78 31.37 2.39
N HIS A 45 34.26 30.84 1.27
CA HIS A 45 33.41 30.22 0.25
C HIS A 45 32.63 29.01 0.81
N HIS A 46 33.30 28.10 1.52
CA HIS A 46 32.64 26.94 2.13
C HIS A 46 31.65 27.33 3.24
N LEU A 47 31.98 28.30 4.09
CA LEU A 47 31.09 28.78 5.16
C LEU A 47 29.85 29.48 4.59
N ASN A 48 29.99 30.26 3.52
CA ASN A 48 28.85 30.86 2.83
C ASN A 48 28.02 29.81 2.08
N ASN A 49 28.62 28.73 1.57
CA ASN A 49 27.87 27.59 1.03
C ASN A 49 27.08 26.87 2.13
N LEU A 50 27.70 26.59 3.29
CA LEU A 50 27.03 26.00 4.45
C LEU A 50 25.90 26.90 4.99
N HIS A 51 26.07 28.22 4.88
CA HIS A 51 25.03 29.18 5.26
C HIS A 51 23.86 29.18 4.27
N ARG A 52 24.14 29.11 2.94
CA ARG A 52 23.11 28.93 1.91
C ARG A 52 22.35 27.60 2.07
N GLU A 53 23.04 26.56 2.52
CA GLU A 53 22.46 25.26 2.89
C GLU A 53 21.77 25.28 4.26
N GLN A 54 21.72 26.43 4.94
CA GLN A 54 21.03 26.65 6.22
C GLN A 54 21.58 25.80 7.39
N ARG A 55 22.81 25.30 7.27
CA ARG A 55 23.48 24.48 8.29
C ARG A 55 24.23 25.32 9.32
N VAL A 56 24.66 26.52 8.94
CA VAL A 56 25.25 27.52 9.83
C VAL A 56 24.49 28.84 9.73
N VAL A 57 24.36 29.56 10.83
CA VAL A 57 23.88 30.94 10.86
C VAL A 57 25.04 31.91 10.84
N LYS A 58 24.80 33.04 10.17
CA LYS A 58 25.79 34.10 10.03
C LYS A 58 25.44 35.22 11.00
N VAL A 59 26.34 35.48 11.94
CA VAL A 59 26.21 36.61 12.84
C VAL A 59 27.06 37.75 12.29
N ASN A 60 26.43 38.86 11.92
CA ASN A 60 27.06 40.04 11.31
C ASN A 60 27.81 40.90 12.35
N SER A 61 28.52 40.25 13.27
CA SER A 61 29.47 40.87 14.19
C SER A 61 30.77 41.24 13.48
N ARG A 62 31.66 41.95 14.19
CA ARG A 62 33.03 42.23 13.73
C ARG A 62 34.01 41.50 14.66
N PRO A 63 34.62 40.36 14.26
CA PRO A 63 34.51 39.69 12.97
C PRO A 63 33.18 38.93 12.76
N VAL A 64 32.84 38.62 11.50
CA VAL A 64 31.63 37.85 11.13
C VAL A 64 31.82 36.39 11.56
N LEU A 65 30.82 35.83 12.23
CA LEU A 65 30.85 34.48 12.79
C LEU A 65 29.90 33.56 12.04
N PHE A 66 30.31 32.31 11.86
CA PHE A 66 29.48 31.24 11.29
C PHE A 66 29.29 30.15 12.34
N LEU A 67 28.07 30.03 12.87
CA LEU A 67 27.76 29.14 13.98
C LEU A 67 26.83 28.00 13.52
N PRO A 68 27.15 26.73 13.80
CA PRO A 68 26.32 25.60 13.39
C PRO A 68 24.95 25.60 14.07
N VAL A 69 23.89 25.53 13.26
CA VAL A 69 22.48 25.65 13.69
C VAL A 69 22.10 24.52 14.65
N GLU A 70 22.44 23.28 14.30
CA GLU A 70 22.12 22.13 15.13
C GLU A 70 22.84 22.16 16.47
N ALA A 71 24.11 22.57 16.49
CA ALA A 71 24.87 22.72 17.72
C ALA A 71 24.32 23.85 18.62
N LEU A 72 23.86 24.96 18.04
CA LEU A 72 23.18 26.04 18.79
C LEU A 72 21.86 25.56 19.41
N ARG A 73 21.06 24.79 18.67
CA ARG A 73 19.82 24.17 19.18
C ARG A 73 20.12 23.17 20.31
N ARG A 74 21.06 22.24 20.07
CA ARG A 74 21.40 21.16 21.02
C ARG A 74 22.07 21.65 22.30
N HIS A 75 23.09 22.50 22.18
CA HIS A 75 23.95 22.87 23.32
C HIS A 75 23.55 24.19 23.99
N HIS A 76 22.87 25.08 23.27
CA HIS A 76 22.51 26.41 23.77
C HIS A 76 20.99 26.69 23.80
N ARG A 77 20.14 25.71 23.41
CA ARG A 77 18.67 25.80 23.44
C ARG A 77 18.12 27.04 22.73
N LEU A 78 18.73 27.41 21.61
CA LEU A 78 18.26 28.51 20.78
C LEU A 78 17.38 27.96 19.66
N ALA A 79 16.24 28.58 19.39
CA ALA A 79 15.33 28.17 18.32
C ALA A 79 16.00 28.34 16.94
N VAL A 80 16.86 29.35 16.81
CA VAL A 80 17.65 29.71 15.64
C VAL A 80 16.83 29.63 14.34
N ARG A 81 16.17 30.74 14.00
CA ARG A 81 15.65 30.98 12.64
C ARG A 81 16.79 30.99 11.62
N GLN A 82 16.49 30.51 10.41
CA GLN A 82 17.45 30.49 9.32
C GLN A 82 17.70 31.91 8.82
N GLY A 83 18.96 32.29 8.65
CA GLY A 83 19.34 33.60 8.10
C GLY A 83 20.47 34.31 8.86
N ASP A 84 20.54 35.63 8.65
CA ASP A 84 21.55 36.53 9.20
C ASP A 84 21.07 37.14 10.53
N TYR A 85 21.93 37.13 11.55
CA TYR A 85 21.68 37.78 12.83
C TYR A 85 22.51 39.04 12.96
N ALA A 86 21.91 40.12 13.46
CA ALA A 86 22.60 41.39 13.67
C ALA A 86 23.68 41.30 14.77
N SER A 87 23.47 40.47 15.80
CA SER A 87 24.40 40.30 16.92
C SER A 87 24.20 38.96 17.62
N ILE A 88 25.17 38.57 18.47
CA ILE A 88 25.05 37.38 19.34
C ILE A 88 23.86 37.53 20.29
N GLN A 89 23.57 38.75 20.75
CA GLN A 89 22.42 39.04 21.62
C GLN A 89 21.08 38.79 20.90
N ALA A 90 20.98 39.18 19.62
CA ALA A 90 19.80 38.91 18.80
C ALA A 90 19.60 37.41 18.56
N LEU A 91 20.70 36.66 18.35
CA LEU A 91 20.67 35.20 18.25
C LEU A 91 20.23 34.54 19.57
N CYS A 92 20.72 35.05 20.71
CA CYS A 92 20.38 34.52 22.03
C CYS A 92 18.95 34.87 22.49
N ALA A 93 18.32 35.87 21.86
CA ALA A 93 16.94 36.26 22.14
C ALA A 93 15.92 35.24 21.60
N GLU A 94 16.29 34.45 20.60
CA GLU A 94 15.47 33.36 20.07
C GLU A 94 15.68 32.08 20.90
N ARG A 95 15.14 32.04 22.12
CA ARG A 95 15.18 30.83 22.95
C ARG A 95 14.15 29.81 22.49
N GLN A 96 14.57 28.55 22.42
CA GLN A 96 13.69 27.43 22.17
C GLN A 96 12.86 27.16 23.43
N ASP A 97 11.57 26.91 23.25
CA ASP A 97 10.66 26.60 24.35
C ASP A 97 11.04 25.23 24.95
N SER A 98 11.42 25.17 26.22
CA SER A 98 11.81 23.92 26.89
C SER A 98 10.71 22.87 26.86
N LEU A 99 9.44 23.27 26.74
CA LEU A 99 8.30 22.36 26.63
C LEU A 99 8.23 21.68 25.25
N GLU A 100 8.84 22.24 24.21
CA GLU A 100 8.92 21.63 22.87
C GLU A 100 9.90 20.44 22.82
N LEU A 101 10.78 20.31 23.81
CA LEU A 101 11.74 19.22 23.94
C LEU A 101 11.16 17.99 24.66
N LEU A 102 9.92 18.08 25.17
CA LEU A 102 9.29 16.98 25.89
C LEU A 102 8.87 15.86 24.93
N ILE A 103 9.05 14.61 25.35
CA ILE A 103 8.53 13.46 24.61
C ILE A 103 7.00 13.59 24.53
N GLY A 104 6.48 13.66 23.29
CA GLY A 104 5.07 13.87 23.00
C GLY A 104 4.67 15.33 22.77
N ALA A 105 5.60 16.30 22.82
CA ALA A 105 5.26 17.72 22.62
C ALA A 105 4.62 18.03 21.25
N GLN A 106 4.99 17.26 20.23
CA GLN A 106 4.43 17.33 18.87
C GLN A 106 3.36 16.26 18.60
N GLY A 107 3.12 15.36 19.57
CA GLY A 107 2.15 14.27 19.51
C GLY A 107 1.11 14.39 20.62
N SER A 108 1.02 13.39 21.51
CA SER A 108 -0.03 13.27 22.53
C SER A 108 -0.12 14.42 23.53
N LEU A 109 0.95 15.20 23.72
CA LEU A 109 0.98 16.35 24.62
C LEU A 109 0.74 17.69 23.90
N GLN A 110 0.61 17.75 22.58
CA GLN A 110 0.55 19.02 21.85
C GLN A 110 -0.57 19.95 22.35
N GLU A 111 -1.82 19.48 22.35
CA GLU A 111 -2.96 20.26 22.84
C GLU A 111 -2.87 20.53 24.34
N SER A 112 -2.43 19.52 25.11
CA SER A 112 -2.19 19.61 26.55
C SER A 112 -1.21 20.74 26.89
N LEU A 113 -0.10 20.82 26.18
CA LEU A 113 0.91 21.86 26.36
C LEU A 113 0.38 23.22 25.93
N ARG A 114 -0.38 23.31 24.83
CA ARG A 114 -1.01 24.58 24.41
C ARG A 114 -1.89 25.16 25.52
N GLN A 115 -2.74 24.32 26.12
CA GLN A 115 -3.61 24.71 27.22
C GLN A 115 -2.83 25.05 28.49
N CYS A 116 -1.81 24.26 28.84
CA CYS A 116 -0.97 24.52 30.01
C CYS A 116 -0.16 25.83 29.87
N LYS A 117 0.39 26.11 28.68
CA LYS A 117 1.08 27.37 28.37
C LYS A 117 0.13 28.55 28.52
N ALA A 118 -1.08 28.46 27.97
CA ALA A 118 -2.09 29.51 28.12
C ALA A 118 -2.45 29.75 29.61
N ALA A 119 -2.60 28.69 30.40
CA ALA A 119 -2.93 28.78 31.81
C ALA A 119 -1.85 29.48 32.62
N ILE A 120 -0.59 29.07 32.47
CA ILE A 120 0.52 29.57 33.29
C ILE A 120 0.97 30.98 32.88
N SER A 121 0.86 31.31 31.59
CA SER A 121 1.21 32.62 31.02
C SER A 121 0.15 33.69 31.25
N TYR A 122 -1.06 33.32 31.71
CA TYR A 122 -2.10 34.30 31.97
C TYR A 122 -1.65 35.31 33.04
N PRO A 123 -2.03 36.61 32.91
CA PRO A 123 -1.61 37.65 33.86
C PRO A 123 -2.01 37.40 35.32
N GLY A 124 -1.36 38.12 36.24
CA GLY A 124 -1.67 38.02 37.67
C GLY A 124 -1.25 36.68 38.26
N ALA A 125 -2.21 35.95 38.83
CA ALA A 125 -2.02 34.63 39.44
C ALA A 125 -2.09 33.46 38.42
N GLY A 126 -2.18 33.74 37.11
CA GLY A 126 -2.43 32.70 36.11
C GLY A 126 -3.86 32.16 36.17
N LEU A 127 -4.14 31.13 35.36
CA LEU A 127 -5.38 30.35 35.46
C LEU A 127 -5.11 29.06 36.24
N PRO A 128 -5.98 28.66 37.19
CA PRO A 128 -5.87 27.38 37.86
C PRO A 128 -5.91 26.21 36.85
N LEU A 129 -4.89 25.35 36.91
CA LEU A 129 -4.70 24.23 35.99
C LEU A 129 -4.86 22.91 36.73
N LEU A 130 -5.64 21.96 36.19
CA LEU A 130 -5.74 20.60 36.73
C LEU A 130 -5.24 19.57 35.72
N LEU A 131 -4.18 18.85 36.10
CA LEU A 131 -3.62 17.72 35.37
C LEU A 131 -4.29 16.41 35.81
N ARG A 132 -5.04 15.79 34.91
CA ARG A 132 -5.68 14.49 35.13
C ARG A 132 -4.90 13.37 34.47
N GLY A 133 -4.93 12.19 35.07
CA GLY A 133 -4.47 10.96 34.42
C GLY A 133 -3.94 9.96 35.44
N PRO A 134 -3.72 8.70 35.04
CA PRO A 134 -3.30 7.66 35.96
C PRO A 134 -1.96 7.93 36.66
N THR A 135 -1.66 7.11 37.66
CA THR A 135 -0.39 7.18 38.40
C THR A 135 0.79 6.93 37.45
N GLY A 136 1.86 7.71 37.64
CA GLY A 136 3.11 7.53 36.89
C GLY A 136 3.09 7.96 35.42
N THR A 137 2.14 8.81 34.98
CA THR A 137 2.11 9.38 33.63
C THR A 137 2.97 10.64 33.43
N GLY A 138 3.57 11.17 34.50
CA GLY A 138 4.47 12.32 34.45
C GLY A 138 3.87 13.68 34.84
N LYS A 139 2.73 13.72 35.55
CA LYS A 139 2.05 14.97 35.98
C LYS A 139 2.96 15.91 36.77
N SER A 140 3.65 15.41 37.80
CA SER A 140 4.54 16.21 38.65
C SER A 140 5.79 16.69 37.88
N PHE A 141 6.25 15.91 36.89
CA PHE A 141 7.32 16.32 35.97
C PHE A 141 6.85 17.47 35.08
N LEU A 142 5.67 17.35 34.46
CA LEU A 142 5.08 18.40 33.63
C LEU A 142 4.87 19.70 34.42
N ALA A 143 4.37 19.64 35.66
CA ALA A 143 4.20 20.82 36.51
C ALA A 143 5.54 21.56 36.75
N ARG A 144 6.63 20.81 36.96
CA ARG A 144 7.97 21.39 37.09
C ARG A 144 8.46 22.02 35.80
N GLN A 145 8.21 21.38 34.65
CA GLN A 145 8.56 21.93 33.34
C GLN A 145 7.78 23.21 33.04
N LEU A 146 6.51 23.30 33.44
CA LEU A 146 5.71 24.52 33.31
C LEU A 146 6.28 25.67 34.16
N TRP A 147 6.69 25.40 35.39
CA TRP A 147 7.38 26.41 36.21
C TRP A 147 8.70 26.88 35.57
N GLN A 148 9.50 25.96 35.04
CA GLN A 148 10.73 26.32 34.30
C GLN A 148 10.43 27.19 33.08
N TYR A 149 9.42 26.80 32.29
CA TYR A 149 8.94 27.58 31.16
C TYR A 149 8.52 29.00 31.57
N ALA A 150 7.79 29.15 32.68
CA ALA A 150 7.36 30.45 33.16
C ALA A 150 8.53 31.37 33.55
N ILE A 151 9.62 30.81 34.09
CA ILE A 151 10.87 31.55 34.33
C ILE A 151 11.56 31.91 33.02
N GLU A 152 11.68 30.95 32.10
CA GLU A 152 12.36 31.13 30.80
C GLU A 152 11.71 32.22 29.94
N GLN A 153 10.39 32.34 30.00
CA GLN A 153 9.59 33.35 29.28
C GLN A 153 9.46 34.69 30.04
N GLY A 154 10.07 34.81 31.22
CA GLY A 154 10.00 36.04 32.04
C GLY A 154 8.62 36.31 32.65
N ILE A 155 7.73 35.30 32.70
CA ILE A 155 6.43 35.39 33.38
C ILE A 155 6.62 35.38 34.90
N LEU A 156 7.61 34.61 35.37
CA LEU A 156 8.03 34.54 36.76
C LEU A 156 9.49 34.97 36.92
N PRO A 157 9.87 35.57 38.06
CA PRO A 157 11.27 35.87 38.35
C PRO A 157 12.10 34.58 38.50
N PRO A 158 13.42 34.62 38.25
CA PRO A 158 14.30 33.45 38.40
C PRO A 158 14.26 32.80 39.80
N GLU A 159 13.99 33.62 40.83
CA GLU A 159 13.93 33.20 42.23
C GLU A 159 12.52 32.70 42.65
N ALA A 160 11.57 32.61 41.72
CA ALA A 160 10.18 32.25 42.02
C ALA A 160 10.09 30.84 42.63
N PRO A 161 9.44 30.68 43.81
CA PRO A 161 9.37 29.37 44.47
C PRO A 161 8.50 28.39 43.68
N PHE A 162 8.97 27.13 43.57
CA PHE A 162 8.16 25.98 43.13
C PHE A 162 7.92 25.06 44.31
N THR A 163 6.72 25.13 44.87
CA THR A 163 6.34 24.35 46.05
C THR A 163 5.52 23.15 45.62
N VAL A 164 5.87 21.96 46.10
CA VAL A 164 5.15 20.71 45.83
C VAL A 164 4.46 20.26 47.11
N PHE A 165 3.17 19.95 47.01
CA PHE A 165 2.39 19.40 48.11
C PHE A 165 1.64 18.15 47.64
N ASN A 166 1.99 17.00 48.19
CA ASN A 166 1.27 15.76 47.92
C ASN A 166 0.21 15.52 49.00
N CYS A 167 -1.07 15.63 48.66
CA CYS A 167 -2.15 15.43 49.64
C CYS A 167 -2.21 14.00 50.17
N ALA A 168 -1.69 13.01 49.44
CA ALA A 168 -1.66 11.62 49.88
C ALA A 168 -0.80 11.40 51.15
N GLU A 169 0.24 12.23 51.37
CA GLU A 169 1.11 12.12 52.55
C GLU A 169 0.37 12.36 53.87
N TYR A 170 -0.70 13.15 53.84
CA TYR A 170 -1.44 13.59 55.03
C TYR A 170 -2.93 13.21 54.97
N ALA A 171 -3.34 12.33 54.05
CA ALA A 171 -4.74 11.98 53.82
C ALA A 171 -5.44 11.40 55.07
N ASN A 172 -4.68 10.72 55.94
CA ASN A 172 -5.21 10.15 57.18
C ASN A 172 -5.39 11.18 58.31
N ASN A 173 -4.95 12.43 58.12
CA ASN A 173 -5.11 13.52 59.09
C ASN A 173 -5.54 14.81 58.37
N PRO A 174 -6.87 14.98 58.15
CA PRO A 174 -7.41 16.13 57.43
C PRO A 174 -7.06 17.49 58.03
N GLU A 175 -6.96 17.57 59.36
CA GLU A 175 -6.58 18.80 60.07
C GLU A 175 -5.13 19.19 59.74
N LEU A 176 -4.20 18.24 59.78
CA LEU A 176 -2.80 18.48 59.46
C LEU A 176 -2.58 18.80 57.98
N LEU A 177 -3.33 18.14 57.09
CA LEU A 177 -3.35 18.45 55.65
C LEU A 177 -3.77 19.91 55.41
N THR A 178 -4.89 20.32 56.00
CA THR A 178 -5.43 21.69 55.87
C THR A 178 -4.49 22.71 56.51
N SER A 179 -3.92 22.37 57.66
CA SER A 179 -2.96 23.16 58.41
C SER A 179 -1.65 23.39 57.64
N LYS A 180 -1.17 22.40 56.89
CA LYS A 180 0.01 22.57 56.01
C LYS A 180 -0.29 23.52 54.86
N LEU A 181 -1.46 23.41 54.25
CA LEU A 181 -1.81 24.20 53.07
C LEU A 181 -2.08 25.68 53.40
N PHE A 182 -2.90 25.95 54.42
CA PHE A 182 -3.35 27.29 54.79
C PHE A 182 -2.59 27.91 55.97
N GLY A 183 -1.89 27.11 56.76
CA GLY A 183 -1.27 27.53 58.02
C GLY A 183 -2.25 27.47 59.19
N HIS A 184 -1.73 27.61 60.41
CA HIS A 184 -2.54 27.67 61.63
C HIS A 184 -2.02 28.71 62.62
N ALA A 185 -2.95 29.27 63.40
CA ALA A 185 -2.62 30.05 64.58
C ALA A 185 -2.33 29.15 65.79
N LYS A 186 -1.67 29.73 66.80
CA LYS A 186 -1.46 29.05 68.09
C LYS A 186 -2.81 28.69 68.71
N GLY A 187 -3.00 27.44 69.11
CA GLY A 187 -4.23 26.93 69.70
C GLY A 187 -5.35 26.59 68.72
N ALA A 188 -5.08 26.54 67.40
CA ALA A 188 -6.08 26.22 66.39
C ALA A 188 -6.65 24.78 66.48
N PHE A 189 -5.87 23.83 66.99
CA PHE A 189 -6.25 22.44 67.26
C PHE A 189 -5.33 21.85 68.34
N THR A 190 -5.65 20.66 68.85
CA THR A 190 -4.82 19.98 69.86
C THR A 190 -3.42 19.67 69.32
N GLY A 191 -2.38 20.30 69.88
CA GLY A 191 -0.99 20.20 69.42
C GLY A 191 -0.48 21.42 68.62
N ALA A 192 -1.31 22.43 68.40
CA ALA A 192 -0.92 23.69 67.74
C ALA A 192 -0.21 24.66 68.70
N ASP A 193 0.97 24.29 69.21
CA ASP A 193 1.69 25.07 70.25
C ASP A 193 2.26 26.41 69.76
N ARG A 194 2.42 26.55 68.44
CA ARG A 194 2.94 27.75 67.77
C ARG A 194 2.16 28.05 66.50
N ALA A 195 2.16 29.30 66.05
CA ALA A 195 1.63 29.64 64.74
C ALA A 195 2.61 29.19 63.64
N ILE A 196 2.09 28.61 62.56
CA ILE A 196 2.87 28.10 61.42
C ILE A 196 2.29 28.67 60.11
N SER A 197 3.15 29.24 59.27
CA SER A 197 2.79 29.70 57.92
C SER A 197 2.45 28.51 57.02
N GLY A 198 1.40 28.67 56.20
CA GLY A 198 0.97 27.67 55.23
C GLY A 198 1.77 27.70 53.94
N LEU A 199 1.60 26.66 53.12
CA LEU A 199 2.26 26.54 51.82
C LEU A 199 1.86 27.67 50.86
N ILE A 200 0.61 28.14 50.89
CA ILE A 200 0.15 29.30 50.10
C ILE A 200 1.03 30.54 50.39
N GLU A 201 1.37 30.76 51.65
CA GLU A 201 2.21 31.89 52.07
C GLU A 201 3.65 31.75 51.55
N THR A 202 4.22 30.55 51.66
CA THR A 202 5.58 30.27 51.22
C THR A 202 5.74 30.24 49.69
N SER A 203 4.64 30.04 48.96
CA SER A 203 4.61 30.01 47.49
C SER A 203 4.28 31.37 46.86
N ASN A 204 4.17 32.44 47.65
CA ASN A 204 3.83 33.76 47.13
C ASN A 204 4.82 34.23 46.05
N GLY A 205 4.28 34.70 44.92
CA GLY A 205 5.08 35.10 43.75
C GLY A 205 5.60 33.94 42.90
N GLY A 206 5.20 32.70 43.19
CA GLY A 206 5.64 31.50 42.48
C GLY A 206 4.50 30.54 42.09
N VAL A 207 4.80 29.25 42.11
CA VAL A 207 3.90 28.16 41.71
C VAL A 207 3.73 27.19 42.88
N LEU A 208 2.47 26.84 43.19
CA LEU A 208 2.11 25.78 44.12
C LEU A 208 1.49 24.61 43.34
N PHE A 209 2.21 23.50 43.30
CA PHE A 209 1.75 22.24 42.71
C PHE A 209 1.16 21.34 43.80
N ILE A 210 -0.13 21.00 43.69
CA ILE A 210 -0.85 20.13 44.62
C ILE A 210 -1.16 18.81 43.93
N ASP A 211 -0.47 17.75 44.33
CA ASP A 211 -0.66 16.39 43.83
C ASP A 211 -1.75 15.65 44.63
N GLU A 212 -2.45 14.73 43.96
CA GLU A 212 -3.58 13.98 44.51
C GLU A 212 -4.64 14.86 45.20
N VAL A 213 -4.99 16.01 44.60
CA VAL A 213 -5.86 17.04 45.21
C VAL A 213 -7.25 16.54 45.59
N HIS A 214 -7.74 15.44 45.00
CA HIS A 214 -9.00 14.79 45.39
C HIS A 214 -9.00 14.29 46.84
N ARG A 215 -7.82 14.14 47.47
CA ARG A 215 -7.67 13.78 48.88
C ARG A 215 -7.92 14.96 49.83
N LEU A 216 -8.03 16.19 49.31
CA LEU A 216 -8.37 17.37 50.09
C LEU A 216 -9.85 17.27 50.52
N PRO A 217 -10.15 17.39 51.84
CA PRO A 217 -11.53 17.34 52.32
C PRO A 217 -12.38 18.49 51.74
N PRO A 218 -13.72 18.36 51.71
CA PRO A 218 -14.62 19.39 51.17
C PRO A 218 -14.35 20.79 51.73
N GLU A 219 -14.16 20.94 53.04
CA GLU A 219 -13.84 22.23 53.67
C GLU A 219 -12.52 22.83 53.15
N GLY A 220 -11.52 21.98 52.89
CA GLY A 220 -10.26 22.40 52.28
C GLY A 220 -10.46 22.87 50.84
N GLN A 221 -11.30 22.18 50.06
CA GLN A 221 -11.67 22.60 48.70
C GLN A 221 -12.39 23.95 48.72
N GLU A 222 -13.26 24.19 49.70
CA GLU A 222 -13.97 25.47 49.86
C GLU A 222 -13.01 26.64 50.14
N LYS A 223 -12.10 26.45 51.09
CA LYS A 223 -11.06 27.44 51.40
C LYS A 223 -10.16 27.70 50.20
N LEU A 224 -9.86 26.68 49.42
CA LEU A 224 -8.96 26.81 48.27
C LEU A 224 -9.63 27.57 47.13
N PHE A 225 -10.91 27.34 46.84
CA PHE A 225 -11.58 28.17 45.82
C PHE A 225 -11.84 29.60 46.29
N HIS A 226 -12.09 29.84 47.59
CA HIS A 226 -12.15 31.21 48.10
C HIS A 226 -10.85 31.97 47.83
N PHE A 227 -9.71 31.29 48.01
CA PHE A 227 -8.41 31.82 47.63
C PHE A 227 -8.26 32.04 46.11
N MET A 228 -8.78 31.12 45.28
CA MET A 228 -8.76 31.28 43.81
C MET A 228 -9.55 32.51 43.34
N ASP A 229 -10.71 32.80 43.95
CA ASP A 229 -11.58 33.91 43.55
C ASP A 229 -11.03 35.28 44.02
N ASN A 230 -10.49 35.36 45.25
CA ASN A 230 -10.15 36.64 45.89
C ASN A 230 -8.65 36.89 46.07
N GLY A 231 -7.80 35.87 45.90
CA GLY A 231 -6.38 35.93 46.27
C GLY A 231 -6.13 36.03 47.78
N THR A 232 -7.16 35.82 48.60
CA THR A 232 -7.12 35.95 50.05
C THR A 232 -7.46 34.66 50.78
N TRP A 233 -6.86 34.45 51.96
CA TRP A 233 -7.18 33.32 52.83
C TRP A 233 -6.96 33.67 54.31
N ARG A 234 -7.39 32.76 55.20
CA ARG A 234 -7.19 32.83 56.65
C ARG A 234 -6.53 31.55 57.14
N ARG A 235 -5.64 31.66 58.13
CA ARG A 235 -5.08 30.48 58.80
C ARG A 235 -6.16 29.80 59.64
N LEU A 236 -5.98 28.51 59.90
CA LEU A 236 -6.85 27.79 60.84
C LEU A 236 -6.82 28.47 62.22
N GLY A 237 -8.00 28.72 62.78
CA GLY A 237 -8.17 29.40 64.07
C GLY A 237 -8.10 30.94 64.04
N GLU A 238 -7.85 31.57 62.87
CA GLU A 238 -7.91 33.05 62.73
C GLU A 238 -9.29 33.49 62.21
N SER A 239 -9.98 34.38 62.94
CA SER A 239 -11.32 34.87 62.56
C SER A 239 -11.29 36.14 61.72
N SER A 240 -10.29 37.01 61.92
CA SER A 240 -10.28 38.39 61.39
C SER A 240 -9.04 38.75 60.56
N ALA A 241 -7.95 37.97 60.65
CA ALA A 241 -6.72 38.24 59.93
C ALA A 241 -6.75 37.63 58.52
N GLU A 242 -7.22 38.42 57.55
CA GLU A 242 -7.18 38.04 56.13
C GLU A 242 -5.82 38.37 55.51
N ARG A 243 -5.26 37.42 54.76
CA ARG A 243 -3.94 37.50 54.13
C ARG A 243 -4.10 37.43 52.62
N ASN A 244 -3.18 38.05 51.88
CA ASN A 244 -3.16 38.02 50.42
C ASN A 244 -1.87 37.41 49.87
N ALA A 245 -1.98 36.70 48.74
CA ALA A 245 -0.84 36.16 48.01
C ALA A 245 -1.20 35.98 46.53
N THR A 246 -0.19 36.10 45.67
CA THR A 246 -0.32 35.83 44.24
C THR A 246 0.41 34.55 43.92
N VAL A 247 -0.33 33.45 43.77
CA VAL A 247 0.23 32.11 43.56
C VAL A 247 -0.41 31.46 42.33
N ARG A 248 0.43 30.96 41.41
CA ARG A 248 -0.03 30.13 40.29
C ARG A 248 -0.31 28.71 40.78
N LEU A 249 -1.53 28.23 40.59
CA LEU A 249 -1.98 26.93 41.09
C LEU A 249 -1.99 25.87 40.00
N ILE A 250 -1.29 24.77 40.25
CA ILE A 250 -1.34 23.56 39.41
C ILE A 250 -1.78 22.39 40.29
N PHE A 251 -2.87 21.74 39.92
CA PHE A 251 -3.41 20.57 40.60
C PHE A 251 -3.11 19.31 39.80
N ALA A 252 -3.02 18.17 40.48
CA ALA A 252 -3.01 16.86 39.84
C ALA A 252 -3.95 15.88 40.54
N SER A 253 -4.60 15.02 39.74
CA SER A 253 -5.48 13.97 40.25
C SER A 253 -5.47 12.72 39.36
N THR A 254 -5.55 11.56 40.02
CA THR A 254 -5.75 10.24 39.41
C THR A 254 -7.23 9.85 39.31
N GLU A 255 -8.10 10.53 40.06
CA GLU A 255 -9.51 10.17 40.25
C GLU A 255 -10.49 10.90 39.31
N ASP A 256 -11.75 10.44 39.32
CA ASP A 256 -12.86 11.10 38.63
C ASP A 256 -13.25 12.44 39.26
N LEU A 257 -13.54 13.44 38.41
CA LEU A 257 -13.95 14.78 38.83
C LEU A 257 -15.32 14.78 39.52
N GLU A 258 -16.28 14.04 38.98
CA GLU A 258 -17.67 14.11 39.44
C GLU A 258 -17.87 13.45 40.82
N LYS A 259 -16.99 12.52 41.18
CA LYS A 259 -17.12 11.72 42.40
C LYS A 259 -16.43 12.34 43.62
N HIS A 260 -15.30 13.02 43.41
CA HIS A 260 -14.40 13.40 44.52
C HIS A 260 -14.26 14.92 44.72
N PHE A 261 -14.80 15.74 43.82
CA PHE A 261 -14.68 17.19 43.89
C PHE A 261 -16.04 17.87 44.02
N LEU A 262 -16.08 18.95 44.80
CA LEU A 262 -17.24 19.81 44.86
C LEU A 262 -17.46 20.47 43.49
N ALA A 263 -18.72 20.52 43.03
CA ALA A 263 -19.07 21.22 41.79
C ALA A 263 -18.65 22.70 41.82
N THR A 264 -18.67 23.32 43.01
CA THR A 264 -18.19 24.69 43.23
C THR A 264 -16.68 24.82 43.02
N PHE A 265 -15.89 23.82 43.37
CA PHE A 265 -14.44 23.80 43.17
C PHE A 265 -14.07 23.63 41.70
N ILE A 266 -14.66 22.64 41.01
CA ILE A 266 -14.36 22.35 39.59
C ILE A 266 -14.70 23.53 38.67
N ARG A 267 -15.81 24.24 38.91
CA ARG A 267 -16.21 25.41 38.12
C ARG A 267 -15.18 26.55 38.10
N ARG A 268 -14.22 26.57 39.04
CA ARG A 268 -13.18 27.60 39.18
C ARG A 268 -11.84 27.17 38.59
N ILE A 269 -11.77 25.97 38.01
CA ILE A 269 -10.61 25.44 37.31
C ILE A 269 -10.92 25.45 35.81
N PRO A 270 -10.60 26.54 35.09
CA PRO A 270 -10.97 26.69 33.68
C PRO A 270 -10.15 25.79 32.75
N VAL A 271 -8.97 25.32 33.19
CA VAL A 271 -8.08 24.50 32.36
C VAL A 271 -7.90 23.12 33.00
N ILE A 272 -8.46 22.10 32.36
CA ILE A 272 -8.37 20.70 32.79
C ILE A 272 -7.74 19.89 31.66
N VAL A 273 -6.56 19.35 31.91
CA VAL A 273 -5.74 18.66 30.91
C VAL A 273 -5.62 17.18 31.26
N LYS A 274 -6.00 16.30 30.32
CA LYS A 274 -5.85 14.85 30.49
C LYS A 274 -4.50 14.40 29.91
N ILE A 275 -3.66 13.82 30.75
CA ILE A 275 -2.40 13.18 30.39
C ILE A 275 -2.63 11.69 30.14
N LEU A 276 -2.31 11.23 28.93
CA LEU A 276 -2.56 9.85 28.51
C LEU A 276 -1.62 8.84 29.21
N PRO A 277 -2.14 7.64 29.55
CA PRO A 277 -1.35 6.46 29.90
C PRO A 277 -0.31 6.12 28.84
N ILE A 278 0.81 5.50 29.21
CA ILE A 278 1.86 5.15 28.24
C ILE A 278 1.38 4.16 27.16
N ALA A 279 0.42 3.30 27.51
CA ALA A 279 -0.17 2.32 26.60
C ALA A 279 -1.10 2.95 25.54
N GLU A 280 -1.64 4.16 25.81
CA GLU A 280 -2.49 4.91 24.89
C GLU A 280 -1.70 5.88 24.00
N ARG A 281 -0.39 6.04 24.26
CA ARG A 281 0.49 6.92 23.47
C ARG A 281 0.98 6.22 22.21
N GLY A 282 1.33 7.02 21.20
CA GLY A 282 1.90 6.53 19.94
C GLY A 282 3.17 5.70 20.15
N GLN A 283 3.43 4.77 19.23
CA GLN A 283 4.59 3.87 19.29
C GLN A 283 5.92 4.62 19.33
N TYR A 284 6.02 5.77 18.64
CA TYR A 284 7.19 6.63 18.61
C TYR A 284 7.49 7.26 19.98
N GLU A 285 6.47 7.75 20.67
CA GLU A 285 6.63 8.29 22.03
C GLU A 285 7.06 7.21 23.01
N ARG A 286 6.44 6.03 22.92
CA ARG A 286 6.77 4.90 23.78
C ARG A 286 8.21 4.45 23.59
N LEU A 287 8.66 4.35 22.33
CA LEU A 287 10.06 4.06 22.02
C LEU A 287 10.99 5.15 22.54
N ALA A 288 10.62 6.42 22.37
CA ALA A 288 11.39 7.55 22.86
C ALA A 288 11.57 7.48 24.40
N PHE A 289 10.53 7.08 25.15
CA PHE A 289 10.65 6.82 26.58
C PHE A 289 11.62 5.66 26.87
N ILE A 290 11.48 4.53 26.17
CA ILE A 290 12.37 3.36 26.33
C ILE A 290 13.83 3.78 26.11
N HIS A 291 14.12 4.41 24.97
CA HIS A 291 15.44 4.90 24.62
C HIS A 291 15.95 5.92 25.64
N HIS A 292 15.12 6.88 26.05
CA HIS A 292 15.47 7.91 27.04
C HIS A 292 15.89 7.28 28.37
N PHE A 293 15.12 6.31 28.88
CA PHE A 293 15.44 5.65 30.15
C PHE A 293 16.68 4.78 30.05
N PHE A 294 16.83 3.98 28.99
CA PHE A 294 18.07 3.22 28.78
C PHE A 294 19.29 4.13 28.67
N ARG A 295 19.18 5.25 27.96
CA ARG A 295 20.28 6.22 27.86
C ARG A 295 20.61 6.85 29.21
N ARG A 296 19.60 7.19 30.01
CA ARG A 296 19.82 7.74 31.37
C ARG A 296 20.52 6.73 32.27
N GLU A 297 20.23 5.44 32.12
CA GLU A 297 20.96 4.37 32.79
C GLU A 297 22.38 4.20 32.23
N ALA A 298 22.58 4.27 30.91
CA ALA A 298 23.90 4.26 30.27
C ALA A 298 24.81 5.37 30.82
N GLN A 299 24.26 6.58 30.97
CA GLN A 299 24.95 7.73 31.56
C GLN A 299 25.25 7.52 33.04
N ARG A 300 24.32 6.98 33.82
CA ARG A 300 24.51 6.68 35.24
C ARG A 300 25.57 5.60 35.47
N LEU A 301 25.59 4.58 34.61
CA LEU A 301 26.54 3.47 34.68
C LEU A 301 27.88 3.80 34.03
N HIS A 302 27.99 4.93 33.32
CA HIS A 302 29.13 5.34 32.52
C HIS A 302 29.53 4.33 31.42
N HIS A 303 28.57 3.53 30.94
CA HIS A 303 28.77 2.51 29.90
C HIS A 303 27.71 2.65 28.80
N ASP A 304 28.10 2.44 27.54
CA ASP A 304 27.15 2.24 26.46
C ASP A 304 26.41 0.91 26.68
N LEU A 305 25.18 0.78 26.20
CA LEU A 305 24.40 -0.44 26.35
C LEU A 305 24.27 -1.16 25.01
N SER A 306 24.47 -2.47 25.02
CA SER A 306 24.18 -3.33 23.88
C SER A 306 23.05 -4.27 24.27
N LEU A 307 21.84 -4.00 23.78
CA LEU A 307 20.59 -4.67 24.15
C LEU A 307 20.25 -5.76 23.13
N ASP A 308 19.73 -6.92 23.54
CA ASP A 308 19.08 -7.83 22.61
C ASP A 308 17.79 -7.17 22.05
N SER A 309 17.52 -7.30 20.75
CA SER A 309 16.37 -6.65 20.10
C SER A 309 15.01 -7.05 20.70
N GLU A 310 14.92 -8.27 21.24
CA GLU A 310 13.75 -8.78 21.94
C GLU A 310 13.35 -7.92 23.15
N ILE A 311 14.32 -7.35 23.88
CA ILE A 311 14.06 -6.49 25.05
C ILE A 311 13.17 -5.31 24.64
N ILE A 312 13.44 -4.72 23.49
CA ILE A 312 12.67 -3.58 22.98
C ILE A 312 11.28 -4.01 22.56
N SER A 313 11.17 -5.13 21.83
CA SER A 313 9.89 -5.69 21.42
C SER A 313 8.97 -5.97 22.62
N GLN A 314 9.49 -6.61 23.66
CA GLN A 314 8.75 -6.91 24.89
C GLN A 314 8.33 -5.63 25.62
N LEU A 315 9.25 -4.67 25.80
CA LEU A 315 8.94 -3.38 26.42
C LEU A 315 7.95 -2.53 25.61
N MET A 316 7.84 -2.75 24.29
CA MET A 316 6.87 -2.09 23.40
C MET A 316 5.48 -2.72 23.45
N GLN A 317 5.32 -3.95 23.96
CA GLN A 317 4.03 -4.63 24.08
C GLN A 317 3.45 -4.57 25.51
N GLU A 318 4.30 -4.41 26.51
CA GLU A 318 3.96 -4.49 27.93
C GLU A 318 3.01 -3.40 28.46
N THR A 319 1.98 -3.74 29.22
CA THR A 319 1.11 -2.75 29.90
C THR A 319 1.51 -2.58 31.35
N LEU A 320 1.99 -1.40 31.73
CA LEU A 320 2.52 -1.13 33.07
C LEU A 320 1.53 -0.32 33.91
N GLU A 321 1.13 -0.85 35.07
CA GLU A 321 0.24 -0.14 36.03
C GLU A 321 0.81 1.23 36.45
N GLY A 322 2.14 1.31 36.61
CA GLY A 322 2.87 2.55 36.92
C GLY A 322 3.16 3.46 35.72
N ASN A 323 2.64 3.16 34.54
CA ASN A 323 2.85 3.91 33.29
C ASN A 323 4.34 4.22 33.01
N VAL A 324 4.68 5.48 32.74
CA VAL A 324 6.03 5.95 32.44
C VAL A 324 6.97 5.70 33.62
N GLY A 325 6.52 5.91 34.86
CA GLY A 325 7.30 5.60 36.06
C GLY A 325 7.54 4.10 36.25
N GLY A 326 6.56 3.28 35.91
CA GLY A 326 6.69 1.83 35.87
C GLY A 326 7.74 1.39 34.83
N LEU A 327 7.74 2.02 33.66
CA LEU A 327 8.69 1.74 32.58
C LEU A 327 10.12 2.10 33.00
N GLU A 328 10.31 3.28 33.58
CA GLU A 328 11.61 3.71 34.11
C GLU A 328 12.16 2.72 35.13
N ASN A 329 11.31 2.28 36.08
CA ASN A 329 11.72 1.32 37.11
C ASN A 329 12.04 -0.06 36.52
N LEU A 330 11.26 -0.52 35.54
CA LEU A 330 11.52 -1.78 34.85
C LEU A 330 12.85 -1.76 34.10
N ILE A 331 13.11 -0.70 33.32
CA ILE A 331 14.38 -0.51 32.60
C ILE A 331 15.54 -0.43 33.58
N ARG A 332 15.39 0.30 34.68
CA ARG A 332 16.40 0.36 35.73
C ARG A 332 16.70 -1.01 36.33
N ASN A 333 15.68 -1.84 36.57
CA ASN A 333 15.85 -3.20 37.08
C ASN A 333 16.56 -4.10 36.06
N ILE A 334 16.22 -3.99 34.77
CA ILE A 334 16.90 -4.71 33.69
C ILE A 334 18.38 -4.32 33.64
N CYS A 335 18.69 -3.02 33.66
CA CYS A 335 20.06 -2.52 33.67
C CYS A 335 20.82 -2.92 34.95
N ALA A 336 20.16 -2.94 36.11
CA ALA A 336 20.77 -3.40 37.37
C ALA A 336 21.08 -4.90 37.35
N SER A 337 20.16 -5.71 36.81
CA SER A 337 20.37 -7.15 36.59
C SER A 337 21.53 -7.39 35.63
N ALA A 338 21.56 -6.66 34.51
CA ALA A 338 22.66 -6.69 33.55
C ALA A 338 23.99 -6.26 34.16
N TRP A 339 23.99 -5.22 34.98
CA TRP A 339 25.18 -4.75 35.66
C TRP A 339 25.75 -5.80 36.60
N THR A 340 24.90 -6.51 37.34
CA THR A 340 25.34 -7.51 38.33
C THR A 340 25.74 -8.84 37.67
N PHE A 341 24.93 -9.33 36.72
CA PHE A 341 25.02 -10.69 36.19
C PHE A 341 25.41 -10.77 34.70
N GLY A 342 25.50 -9.62 34.01
CA GLY A 342 25.82 -9.54 32.60
C GLY A 342 27.32 -9.40 32.30
N GLN A 343 27.65 -9.53 31.01
CA GLN A 343 29.02 -9.33 30.49
C GLN A 343 29.29 -7.84 30.29
N ARG A 344 30.50 -7.42 30.70
CA ARG A 344 30.99 -6.05 30.62
C ARG A 344 32.32 -6.06 29.87
N ASP A 345 32.37 -5.42 28.71
CA ASP A 345 33.57 -5.31 27.87
C ASP A 345 33.81 -3.83 27.56
N ASP A 346 35.00 -3.31 27.87
CA ASP A 346 35.54 -2.02 27.39
C ASP A 346 34.51 -0.89 27.21
N GLY A 347 33.84 -0.49 28.30
CA GLY A 347 32.90 0.62 28.28
C GLY A 347 31.51 0.31 27.70
N VAL A 348 31.22 -0.96 27.38
CA VAL A 348 29.92 -1.45 26.92
C VAL A 348 29.35 -2.51 27.87
N LEU A 349 28.09 -2.34 28.29
CA LEU A 349 27.31 -3.31 29.05
C LEU A 349 26.40 -4.10 28.12
N LYS A 350 26.56 -5.43 28.07
CA LYS A 350 25.68 -6.31 27.29
C LYS A 350 24.43 -6.66 28.10
N VAL A 351 23.28 -6.17 27.67
CA VAL A 351 21.97 -6.47 28.24
C VAL A 351 21.31 -7.55 27.38
N LYS A 352 20.98 -8.69 27.99
CA LYS A 352 20.42 -9.86 27.31
C LYS A 352 18.95 -10.08 27.67
N ALA A 353 18.19 -10.74 26.79
CA ALA A 353 16.76 -11.02 27.01
C ALA A 353 16.51 -11.78 28.33
N GLY A 354 17.40 -12.70 28.71
CA GLY A 354 17.33 -13.44 29.99
C GLY A 354 17.47 -12.59 31.26
N GLN A 355 17.66 -11.27 31.15
CA GLN A 355 17.66 -10.32 32.27
C GLN A 355 16.30 -9.61 32.44
N LEU A 356 15.35 -9.90 31.55
CA LEU A 356 13.96 -9.51 31.73
C LEU A 356 13.35 -10.28 32.92
N PRO A 357 12.43 -9.67 33.68
CA PRO A 357 11.63 -10.39 34.67
C PRO A 357 10.88 -11.57 34.05
N ASP A 358 10.74 -12.68 34.78
CA ASP A 358 10.13 -13.94 34.28
C ASP A 358 8.76 -13.75 33.62
N ARG A 359 7.96 -12.81 34.12
CA ARG A 359 6.64 -12.46 33.56
C ARG A 359 6.69 -11.91 32.11
N LEU A 360 7.87 -11.45 31.66
CA LEU A 360 8.13 -10.92 30.32
C LEU A 360 8.91 -11.91 29.44
N LEU A 361 9.36 -13.04 30.00
CA LEU A 361 9.99 -14.11 29.24
C LEU A 361 8.86 -14.98 28.65
N MET A 362 8.64 -14.90 27.34
CA MET A 362 7.67 -15.79 26.68
C MET A 362 8.22 -17.22 26.58
N GLU A 363 7.33 -18.23 26.66
CA GLU A 363 7.63 -19.58 26.15
C GLU A 363 7.65 -19.51 24.60
N VAL A 364 8.80 -19.20 24.03
CA VAL A 364 9.01 -19.21 22.57
C VAL A 364 9.55 -20.60 22.18
N PRO A 365 9.05 -21.25 21.10
CA PRO A 365 9.67 -22.46 20.58
C PRO A 365 11.15 -22.21 20.26
N PHE A 366 12.01 -23.17 20.59
CA PHE A 366 13.45 -23.04 20.40
C PHE A 366 13.80 -22.95 18.90
N THR A 367 14.20 -21.76 18.44
CA THR A 367 14.76 -21.54 17.09
C THR A 367 16.19 -21.04 17.20
N VAL A 368 17.10 -21.62 16.41
CA VAL A 368 18.51 -21.19 16.34
C VAL A 368 18.59 -19.88 15.53
N PRO A 369 18.97 -18.73 16.11
CA PRO A 369 19.02 -17.47 15.37
C PRO A 369 20.28 -17.40 14.49
N LEU A 370 20.12 -17.10 13.21
CA LEU A 370 21.17 -16.56 12.36
C LEU A 370 21.48 -15.13 12.84
N ALA A 371 22.53 -15.00 13.66
CA ALA A 371 23.05 -13.78 14.28
C ALA A 371 22.04 -13.01 15.18
N ALA A 372 22.31 -12.98 16.50
CA ALA A 372 21.53 -12.18 17.44
C ALA A 372 21.74 -10.68 17.17
N GLU A 373 20.74 -10.03 16.57
CA GLU A 373 20.72 -8.57 16.38
C GLU A 373 20.70 -7.86 17.73
N ARG A 374 21.68 -6.98 17.94
CA ARG A 374 21.80 -6.16 19.15
C ARG A 374 21.59 -4.71 18.82
N VAL A 375 20.93 -4.01 19.72
CA VAL A 375 20.72 -2.58 19.65
C VAL A 375 21.71 -1.84 20.54
N MET A 376 22.38 -0.84 19.98
CA MET A 376 23.32 0.00 20.72
C MET A 376 22.65 1.27 21.25
N ILE A 377 22.79 1.52 22.55
CA ILE A 377 22.44 2.78 23.22
C ILE A 377 23.74 3.45 23.66
N TYR A 378 24.07 4.56 23.02
CA TYR A 378 25.27 5.34 23.36
C TYR A 378 24.97 6.35 24.47
N ARG A 379 25.91 6.48 25.41
CA ARG A 379 25.86 7.45 26.53
C ARG A 379 25.95 8.90 26.03
N GLU A 380 26.74 9.13 24.97
CA GLU A 380 26.89 10.41 24.25
C GLU A 380 26.47 10.26 22.78
N GLY A 381 25.52 11.08 22.32
CA GLY A 381 24.95 10.99 20.96
C GLY A 381 23.52 11.55 20.85
N GLY A 382 23.01 11.71 19.62
CA GLY A 382 21.61 12.02 19.34
C GLY A 382 20.68 10.81 19.61
N VAL A 383 19.36 11.00 19.49
CA VAL A 383 18.39 9.89 19.51
C VAL A 383 18.62 9.07 18.23
N PHE A 384 19.38 7.97 18.33
CA PHE A 384 19.51 7.02 17.23
C PHE A 384 18.50 5.88 17.43
N PRO A 385 17.95 5.34 16.34
CA PRO A 385 16.89 4.35 16.44
C PRO A 385 17.44 2.98 16.75
N LEU A 386 16.62 2.22 17.44
CA LEU A 386 16.86 0.83 17.77
C LEU A 386 16.72 -0.02 16.49
N VAL A 387 17.82 -0.61 16.01
CA VAL A 387 17.84 -1.39 14.76
C VAL A 387 17.24 -2.79 14.99
N SER A 388 16.13 -3.10 14.31
CA SER A 388 15.52 -4.43 14.20
C SER A 388 15.73 -5.02 12.80
N GLY A 389 15.53 -6.33 12.61
CA GLY A 389 15.65 -6.98 11.30
C GLY A 389 14.63 -6.50 10.25
N GLN A 390 13.52 -5.88 10.68
CA GLN A 390 12.60 -5.17 9.78
C GLN A 390 13.20 -3.84 9.28
N HIS A 391 14.05 -3.20 10.09
CA HIS A 391 14.80 -2.01 9.72
C HIS A 391 15.85 -2.29 8.64
N GLN A 392 16.49 -3.48 8.62
CA GLN A 392 17.45 -3.82 7.55
C GLN A 392 16.80 -3.95 6.18
N GLU A 393 15.65 -4.61 6.08
CA GLU A 393 14.94 -4.71 4.79
C GLU A 393 14.40 -3.34 4.35
N TYR A 394 13.99 -2.50 5.31
CA TYR A 394 13.61 -1.12 5.04
C TYR A 394 14.79 -0.27 4.56
N LEU A 395 15.97 -0.41 5.18
CA LEU A 395 17.20 0.26 4.75
C LEU A 395 17.60 -0.16 3.33
N ARG A 396 17.47 -1.44 2.97
CA ARG A 396 17.69 -1.91 1.60
C ARG A 396 16.69 -1.30 0.62
N LEU A 397 15.41 -1.24 0.98
CA LEU A 397 14.40 -0.56 0.17
C LEU A 397 14.80 0.91 -0.07
N MET A 398 15.21 1.62 0.99
CA MET A 398 15.67 3.00 0.92
C MET A 398 16.90 3.16 0.02
N GLU A 399 17.93 2.33 0.21
CA GLU A 399 19.16 2.35 -0.62
C GLU A 399 18.84 2.12 -2.09
N ASN A 400 17.99 1.14 -2.40
CA ASN A 400 17.60 0.85 -3.77
C ASN A 400 16.85 2.02 -4.40
N ILE A 401 15.88 2.61 -3.71
CA ILE A 401 15.13 3.76 -4.23
C ILE A 401 16.04 4.99 -4.37
N CYS A 402 17.01 5.18 -3.48
CA CYS A 402 18.02 6.24 -3.62
C CYS A 402 18.85 6.05 -4.90
N GLY A 403 19.30 4.82 -5.19
CA GLY A 403 19.99 4.50 -6.44
C GLY A 403 19.14 4.79 -7.67
N LEU A 404 17.84 4.44 -7.65
CA LEU A 404 16.92 4.76 -8.75
C LEU A 404 16.77 6.28 -8.97
N CYS A 405 16.77 7.08 -7.90
CA CYS A 405 16.72 8.54 -8.02
C CYS A 405 17.98 9.09 -8.70
N GLU A 406 19.14 8.51 -8.40
CA GLU A 406 20.40 8.89 -9.05
C GLU A 406 20.39 8.51 -10.55
N GLU A 407 19.89 7.32 -10.90
CA GLU A 407 19.74 6.89 -12.29
C GLU A 407 18.76 7.79 -13.08
N LEU A 408 17.64 8.19 -12.45
CA LEU A 408 16.69 9.12 -13.05
C LEU A 408 17.32 10.50 -13.29
N THR A 409 18.13 10.98 -12.35
CA THR A 409 18.84 12.26 -12.47
C THR A 409 19.89 12.24 -13.57
N GLN A 410 20.51 11.08 -13.82
CA GLN A 410 21.46 10.86 -14.89
C GLN A 410 20.80 10.59 -16.26
N GLU A 411 19.46 10.64 -16.33
CA GLU A 411 18.66 10.30 -17.52
C GLU A 411 18.87 8.86 -18.02
N ASN A 412 19.38 7.96 -17.17
CA ASN A 412 19.59 6.55 -17.52
C ASN A 412 18.27 5.76 -17.58
N ILE A 413 17.26 6.21 -16.84
CA ILE A 413 15.92 5.62 -16.81
C ILE A 413 14.84 6.70 -17.03
N THR A 414 13.73 6.32 -17.67
CA THR A 414 12.60 7.25 -17.87
C THR A 414 11.74 7.36 -16.62
N ALA A 415 10.95 8.44 -16.49
CA ALA A 415 10.01 8.62 -15.38
C ALA A 415 9.02 7.45 -15.23
N ARG A 416 8.55 6.87 -16.35
CA ARG A 416 7.66 5.70 -16.35
C ARG A 416 8.37 4.42 -15.90
N THR A 417 9.65 4.29 -16.22
CA THR A 417 10.48 3.17 -15.76
C THR A 417 10.77 3.28 -14.27
N PHE A 418 11.07 4.50 -13.79
CA PHE A 418 11.30 4.79 -12.38
C PHE A 418 10.11 4.36 -11.50
N ASP A 419 8.89 4.73 -11.90
CA ASP A 419 7.66 4.38 -11.18
C ASP A 419 7.51 2.86 -10.98
N LYS A 420 7.74 2.10 -12.06
CA LYS A 420 7.70 0.64 -12.04
C LYS A 420 8.79 0.05 -11.14
N LEU A 421 10.00 0.58 -11.20
CA LEU A 421 11.13 0.08 -10.41
C LEU A 421 10.96 0.37 -8.90
N VAL A 422 10.37 1.52 -8.54
CA VAL A 422 10.00 1.83 -7.15
C VAL A 422 8.97 0.82 -6.64
N TYR A 423 7.91 0.58 -7.41
CA TYR A 423 6.89 -0.43 -7.05
C TYR A 423 7.48 -1.84 -6.92
N GLN A 424 8.36 -2.25 -7.83
CA GLN A 424 9.02 -3.56 -7.76
C GLN A 424 9.86 -3.70 -6.49
N ASN A 425 10.66 -2.69 -6.13
CA ASN A 425 11.46 -2.72 -4.92
C ASN A 425 10.60 -2.80 -3.65
N LEU A 426 9.48 -2.07 -3.60
CA LEU A 426 8.50 -2.19 -2.53
C LEU A 426 7.99 -3.63 -2.41
N THR A 427 7.58 -4.24 -3.52
CA THR A 427 7.03 -5.59 -3.48
C THR A 427 8.05 -6.64 -3.01
N LEU A 428 9.33 -6.48 -3.36
CA LEU A 428 10.42 -7.32 -2.84
C LEU A 428 10.61 -7.14 -1.32
N TYR A 429 10.52 -5.90 -0.83
CA TYR A 429 10.55 -5.60 0.60
C TYR A 429 9.39 -6.26 1.34
N LEU A 430 8.16 -6.15 0.83
CA LEU A 430 6.98 -6.74 1.45
C LEU A 430 7.00 -8.27 1.42
N ASP A 431 7.47 -8.90 0.34
CA ASP A 431 7.67 -10.35 0.26
C ASP A 431 8.69 -10.83 1.33
N ALA A 432 9.79 -10.07 1.53
CA ALA A 432 10.79 -10.37 2.54
C ALA A 432 10.26 -10.25 3.98
N LEU A 433 9.30 -9.36 4.23
CA LEU A 433 8.59 -9.27 5.51
C LEU A 433 7.66 -10.47 5.73
N MET A 434 6.93 -10.89 4.70
CA MET A 434 5.97 -12.00 4.77
C MET A 434 6.60 -13.33 5.14
N ASN A 435 7.82 -13.59 4.67
CA ASN A 435 8.56 -14.82 4.96
C ASN A 435 9.06 -14.92 6.42
N LYS A 436 8.93 -13.87 7.23
CA LYS A 436 9.44 -13.80 8.61
C LYS A 436 8.34 -13.76 9.69
N GLU A 437 7.05 -13.86 9.32
CA GLU A 437 5.94 -13.57 10.25
C GLU A 437 5.26 -14.79 10.88
N SER A 438 4.82 -14.60 12.14
CA SER A 438 3.99 -15.57 12.88
C SER A 438 2.48 -15.38 12.56
N PRO A 439 1.67 -16.46 12.61
CA PRO A 439 0.24 -16.44 12.23
C PRO A 439 -0.65 -15.43 12.98
N ARG A 440 -0.22 -14.94 14.16
CA ARG A 440 -0.98 -13.97 14.98
C ARG A 440 -0.99 -12.54 14.42
N VAL A 441 -0.07 -12.19 13.51
CA VAL A 441 0.02 -10.85 12.90
C VAL A 441 -1.05 -10.63 11.80
N ARG A 442 -1.66 -11.71 11.28
CA ARG A 442 -2.73 -11.64 10.26
C ARG A 442 -4.07 -11.06 10.73
N GLN A 443 -4.21 -10.70 12.02
CA GLN A 443 -5.43 -10.09 12.57
C GLN A 443 -5.24 -8.61 12.96
N ASP A 444 -4.35 -7.89 12.27
CA ASP A 444 -4.12 -6.47 12.57
C ASP A 444 -5.34 -5.61 12.17
N LYS A 445 -6.01 -5.05 13.19
CA LYS A 445 -7.13 -4.10 13.02
C LYS A 445 -6.70 -2.82 12.29
N ARG A 446 -5.39 -2.51 12.23
CA ARG A 446 -4.83 -1.37 11.50
C ARG A 446 -4.93 -1.58 9.99
N LEU A 447 -4.67 -2.80 9.52
CA LEU A 447 -4.76 -3.15 8.11
C LEU A 447 -6.17 -2.88 7.58
N ARG A 448 -7.19 -3.43 8.26
CA ARG A 448 -8.61 -3.21 7.91
C ARG A 448 -9.01 -1.74 7.87
N PHE A 449 -8.51 -0.93 8.81
CA PHE A 449 -8.78 0.50 8.77
C PHE A 449 -8.15 1.20 7.55
N ILE A 450 -6.92 0.82 7.19
CA ILE A 450 -6.25 1.38 6.02
C ILE A 450 -7.00 0.95 4.75
N GLU A 451 -7.52 -0.27 4.69
CA GLU A 451 -8.40 -0.75 3.62
C GLU A 451 -9.69 0.08 3.52
N ASP A 452 -10.40 0.28 4.63
CA ASP A 452 -11.64 1.08 4.68
C ASP A 452 -11.41 2.52 4.21
N VAL A 453 -10.31 3.14 4.63
CA VAL A 453 -9.92 4.49 4.22
C VAL A 453 -9.56 4.54 2.74
N GLY A 454 -8.79 3.57 2.26
CA GLY A 454 -8.42 3.44 0.86
C GLY A 454 -9.65 3.34 -0.05
N ASN A 455 -10.58 2.45 0.30
CA ASN A 455 -11.84 2.24 -0.43
C ASN A 455 -12.73 3.49 -0.42
N ALA A 456 -12.85 4.17 0.72
CA ALA A 456 -13.64 5.40 0.83
C ALA A 456 -13.06 6.54 -0.02
N ILE A 457 -11.73 6.66 -0.09
CA ILE A 457 -11.04 7.65 -0.93
C ILE A 457 -11.19 7.25 -2.41
N ALA A 458 -11.03 5.99 -2.76
CA ALA A 458 -11.20 5.47 -4.11
C ALA A 458 -12.59 5.81 -4.69
N ALA A 459 -13.65 5.51 -3.92
CA ALA A 459 -15.02 5.79 -4.30
C ALA A 459 -15.29 7.29 -4.53
N HIS A 460 -14.58 8.17 -3.81
CA HIS A 460 -14.69 9.61 -3.99
C HIS A 460 -14.08 10.10 -5.33
N TYR A 461 -13.15 9.34 -5.90
CA TYR A 461 -12.47 9.65 -7.16
C TYR A 461 -12.91 8.76 -8.33
N ASP A 462 -13.97 7.96 -8.16
CA ASP A 462 -14.48 6.99 -9.15
C ASP A 462 -13.42 5.98 -9.61
N LEU A 463 -12.59 5.53 -8.66
CA LEU A 463 -11.53 4.55 -8.87
C LEU A 463 -11.93 3.20 -8.26
N GLU A 464 -11.73 2.11 -9.01
CA GLU A 464 -11.77 0.75 -8.48
C GLU A 464 -10.38 0.37 -7.97
N LEU A 465 -10.06 0.70 -6.72
CA LEU A 465 -8.84 0.20 -6.09
C LEU A 465 -9.06 -1.28 -5.73
N ASN A 466 -8.24 -2.15 -6.29
CA ASN A 466 -8.23 -3.57 -5.94
C ASN A 466 -7.74 -3.77 -4.50
N ALA A 467 -8.02 -4.89 -3.88
CA ALA A 467 -7.59 -5.08 -2.49
C ALA A 467 -6.09 -5.45 -2.36
N GLU A 468 -5.38 -5.71 -3.47
CA GLU A 468 -3.91 -5.67 -3.55
C GLU A 468 -3.37 -4.29 -3.14
N PHE A 469 -3.95 -3.18 -3.63
CA PHE A 469 -3.59 -1.83 -3.19
C PHE A 469 -3.73 -1.66 -1.67
N ALA A 470 -4.87 -2.11 -1.15
CA ALA A 470 -5.25 -1.95 0.24
C ALA A 470 -4.31 -2.76 1.16
N TYR A 471 -4.00 -3.98 0.75
CA TYR A 471 -3.02 -4.84 1.39
C TYR A 471 -1.61 -4.26 1.38
N LEU A 472 -1.06 -3.89 0.21
CA LEU A 472 0.32 -3.37 0.10
C LEU A 472 0.50 -2.08 0.91
N THR A 473 -0.47 -1.18 0.82
CA THR A 473 -0.45 0.09 1.57
C THR A 473 -0.58 -0.16 3.07
N GLY A 474 -1.51 -1.03 3.48
CA GLY A 474 -1.68 -1.41 4.87
C GLY A 474 -0.42 -2.02 5.46
N ARG A 475 0.17 -3.00 4.77
CA ARG A 475 1.37 -3.70 5.20
C ARG A 475 2.58 -2.77 5.29
N TYR A 476 2.84 -1.98 4.25
CA TYR A 476 3.92 -0.99 4.24
C TYR A 476 3.82 -0.02 5.42
N LEU A 477 2.64 0.57 5.63
CA LEU A 477 2.44 1.55 6.71
C LEU A 477 2.54 0.92 8.10
N THR A 478 2.17 -0.36 8.26
CA THR A 478 2.39 -1.10 9.51
C THR A 478 3.83 -1.53 9.73
N SER A 479 4.65 -1.60 8.67
CA SER A 479 6.05 -2.03 8.73
C SER A 479 7.06 -0.89 8.76
N LEU A 480 6.59 0.37 8.74
CA LEU A 480 7.45 1.55 8.81
C LEU A 480 8.36 1.52 10.05
N PRO A 481 9.62 1.92 9.92
CA PRO A 481 10.51 2.00 11.06
C PRO A 481 10.01 3.05 12.05
N LEU A 482 10.33 2.82 13.31
CA LEU A 482 10.01 3.74 14.41
C LEU A 482 10.81 5.04 14.36
N THR A 483 11.61 5.26 13.33
CA THR A 483 12.26 6.53 13.01
C THR A 483 12.52 6.55 11.52
N PRO A 484 12.16 7.63 10.81
CA PRO A 484 12.49 7.77 9.41
C PRO A 484 14.00 7.87 9.23
N VAL A 485 14.50 7.23 8.19
CA VAL A 485 15.91 7.33 7.79
C VAL A 485 15.98 8.46 6.77
N GLU A 486 16.68 9.54 7.12
CA GLU A 486 16.76 10.69 6.21
C GLU A 486 17.56 10.35 4.95
N ALA A 487 16.89 10.45 3.79
CA ALA A 487 17.55 10.36 2.50
C ALA A 487 18.52 11.55 2.27
N PRO A 488 19.62 11.36 1.52
CA PRO A 488 20.52 12.45 1.14
C PRO A 488 19.76 13.62 0.49
N PRO A 489 20.13 14.89 0.75
CA PRO A 489 19.38 16.04 0.24
C PRO A 489 19.22 16.08 -1.29
N SER A 490 20.22 15.59 -2.03
CA SER A 490 20.18 15.47 -3.49
C SER A 490 19.08 14.51 -3.94
N VAL A 491 19.03 13.33 -3.34
CA VAL A 491 18.01 12.30 -3.62
C VAL A 491 16.63 12.79 -3.21
N ARG A 492 16.51 13.41 -2.03
CA ARG A 492 15.24 13.97 -1.55
C ARG A 492 14.66 15.01 -2.51
N HIS A 493 15.51 15.84 -3.12
CA HIS A 493 15.07 16.82 -4.10
C HIS A 493 14.50 16.16 -5.36
N VAL A 494 15.09 15.05 -5.81
CA VAL A 494 14.60 14.25 -6.95
C VAL A 494 13.25 13.62 -6.62
N MET A 495 13.11 13.05 -5.42
CA MET A 495 11.83 12.48 -4.96
C MET A 495 10.73 13.53 -4.90
N LEU A 496 11.02 14.73 -4.35
CA LEU A 496 10.07 15.84 -4.28
C LEU A 496 9.69 16.35 -5.68
N ARG A 497 10.67 16.50 -6.56
CA ARG A 497 10.43 16.90 -7.94
C ARG A 497 9.55 15.89 -8.68
N TRP A 498 9.84 14.61 -8.51
CA TRP A 498 9.05 13.54 -9.12
C TRP A 498 7.61 13.56 -8.59
N LEU A 499 7.45 13.73 -7.28
CA LEU A 499 6.17 13.97 -6.65
C LEU A 499 5.49 15.20 -7.30
N GLU A 500 6.17 16.32 -7.51
CA GLU A 500 5.56 17.51 -8.11
C GLU A 500 5.24 17.40 -9.63
N GLU A 501 5.99 16.57 -10.39
CA GLU A 501 5.91 16.48 -11.85
C GLU A 501 4.99 15.35 -12.38
N ALA A 502 4.64 14.34 -11.57
CA ALA A 502 3.76 13.23 -11.98
C ALA A 502 2.26 13.64 -12.05
N PRO A 503 1.44 13.08 -12.97
CA PRO A 503 0.08 13.55 -13.20
C PRO A 503 -0.90 13.20 -12.05
N GLY A 504 -1.08 14.16 -11.14
CA GLY A 504 -2.35 14.62 -10.57
C GLY A 504 -3.15 13.68 -9.65
N LEU A 505 -3.62 12.52 -10.11
CA LEU A 505 -4.65 11.75 -9.40
C LEU A 505 -4.06 10.79 -8.36
N ALA A 506 -3.08 9.97 -8.76
CA ALA A 506 -2.45 8.98 -7.88
C ALA A 506 -1.90 9.63 -6.61
N GLN A 507 -1.27 10.78 -6.79
CA GLN A 507 -0.64 11.51 -5.72
C GLN A 507 -1.62 12.20 -4.78
N ARG A 508 -2.73 12.76 -5.31
CA ARG A 508 -3.80 13.33 -4.49
C ARG A 508 -4.46 12.26 -3.61
N VAL A 509 -4.67 11.08 -4.17
CA VAL A 509 -5.21 9.92 -3.45
C VAL A 509 -4.22 9.45 -2.39
N ALA A 510 -2.93 9.28 -2.74
CA ALA A 510 -1.87 8.91 -1.80
C ALA A 510 -1.74 9.91 -0.65
N GLN A 511 -1.69 11.21 -0.94
CA GLN A 511 -1.58 12.25 0.08
C GLN A 511 -2.78 12.22 1.03
N LYS A 512 -4.00 12.13 0.50
CA LYS A 512 -5.22 12.11 1.31
C LYS A 512 -5.31 10.86 2.18
N LEU A 513 -4.86 9.71 1.67
CA LEU A 513 -4.77 8.48 2.45
C LEU A 513 -3.77 8.63 3.59
N LEU A 514 -2.55 9.09 3.28
CA LEU A 514 -1.50 9.30 4.27
C LEU A 514 -1.93 10.29 5.36
N ASP A 515 -2.63 11.37 5.00
CA ASP A 515 -3.15 12.34 5.98
C ASP A 515 -4.17 11.70 6.94
N VAL A 516 -5.12 10.91 6.42
CA VAL A 516 -6.15 10.25 7.25
C VAL A 516 -5.54 9.17 8.14
N VAL A 517 -4.61 8.37 7.61
CA VAL A 517 -3.92 7.31 8.37
C VAL A 517 -3.03 7.93 9.44
N ASN A 518 -2.28 8.98 9.11
CA ASN A 518 -1.41 9.68 10.05
C ASN A 518 -2.20 10.29 11.20
N ASN A 519 -3.33 10.94 10.92
CA ASN A 519 -4.19 11.53 11.95
C ASN A 519 -4.68 10.50 12.98
N LYS A 520 -4.78 9.22 12.61
CA LYS A 520 -5.24 8.16 13.51
C LYS A 520 -4.09 7.43 14.22
N TYR A 521 -2.98 7.19 13.53
CA TYR A 521 -1.90 6.33 14.03
C TYR A 521 -0.58 7.04 14.36
N ASP A 522 -0.50 8.37 14.17
CA ASP A 522 0.66 9.21 14.50
C ASP A 522 1.96 8.64 13.90
N LEU A 523 1.94 8.46 12.57
CA LEU A 523 3.03 7.89 11.79
C LEU A 523 4.02 8.99 11.37
N LEU A 524 5.32 8.73 11.53
CA LEU A 524 6.35 9.64 11.00
C LEU A 524 6.55 9.39 9.50
N ILE A 525 5.68 10.00 8.69
CA ILE A 525 5.69 9.86 7.21
C ILE A 525 6.71 10.82 6.60
N ASP A 526 7.72 10.27 5.93
CA ASP A 526 8.77 11.03 5.26
C ASP A 526 8.53 11.20 3.74
N THR A 527 9.53 11.70 3.01
CA THR A 527 9.44 11.90 1.55
C THR A 527 9.46 10.57 0.78
N LEU A 528 10.20 9.57 1.27
CA LEU A 528 10.20 8.22 0.68
C LEU A 528 8.81 7.59 0.82
N ASP A 529 8.20 7.68 2.00
CA ASP A 529 6.89 7.07 2.26
C ASP A 529 5.81 7.60 1.31
N ARG A 530 5.85 8.91 1.07
CA ARG A 530 4.96 9.56 0.09
C ARG A 530 5.21 9.06 -1.33
N LEU A 531 6.48 8.89 -1.71
CA LEU A 531 6.86 8.35 -3.01
C LEU A 531 6.37 6.92 -3.18
N VAL A 532 6.61 6.07 -2.18
CA VAL A 532 6.25 4.66 -2.19
C VAL A 532 4.73 4.51 -2.28
N VAL A 533 3.96 5.18 -1.42
CA VAL A 533 2.49 5.09 -1.48
C VAL A 533 1.93 5.69 -2.77
N ALA A 534 2.52 6.77 -3.29
CA ALA A 534 2.16 7.30 -4.59
C ALA A 534 2.42 6.28 -5.71
N ALA A 535 3.52 5.53 -5.67
CA ALA A 535 3.80 4.46 -6.63
C ALA A 535 2.81 3.29 -6.52
N ILE A 536 2.37 2.92 -5.31
CA ILE A 536 1.30 1.90 -5.13
C ILE A 536 -0.01 2.38 -5.78
N VAL A 537 -0.42 3.62 -5.52
CA VAL A 537 -1.65 4.17 -6.11
C VAL A 537 -1.52 4.31 -7.62
N SER A 538 -0.37 4.78 -8.12
CA SER A 538 -0.07 4.92 -9.55
C SER A 538 -0.24 3.57 -10.25
N ASN A 539 0.36 2.52 -9.68
CA ASN A 539 0.24 1.17 -10.22
C ASN A 539 -1.19 0.62 -10.11
N ALA A 540 -1.95 0.94 -9.06
CA ALA A 540 -3.35 0.53 -8.94
C ALA A 540 -4.25 1.18 -10.01
N ILE A 541 -4.00 2.45 -10.34
CA ILE A 541 -4.69 3.18 -11.42
C ILE A 541 -4.28 2.64 -12.80
N ASP A 542 -3.00 2.31 -12.99
CA ASP A 542 -2.53 1.65 -14.21
C ASP A 542 -3.10 0.22 -14.35
N ALA A 543 -3.33 -0.49 -13.24
CA ALA A 543 -3.93 -1.84 -13.24
C ALA A 543 -5.42 -1.84 -13.61
N THR A 544 -6.14 -0.75 -13.40
CA THR A 544 -7.48 -0.55 -14.02
C THR A 544 -7.41 -0.43 -15.55
N SER A 545 -6.20 -0.31 -16.12
CA SER A 545 -5.92 -0.34 -17.57
C SER A 545 -5.34 -1.69 -18.01
N GLY A 546 -6.12 -2.77 -17.91
CA GLY A 546 -5.87 -4.02 -18.65
C GLY A 546 -5.40 -5.23 -17.81
N GLY A 547 -6.32 -6.17 -17.59
CA GLY A 547 -6.12 -7.42 -16.86
C GLY A 547 -5.12 -8.38 -17.52
N LYS A 548 -3.93 -8.50 -16.93
CA LYS A 548 -2.96 -9.58 -17.21
C LYS A 548 -3.25 -10.81 -16.37
N VAL A 549 -2.85 -11.97 -16.87
CA VAL A 549 -2.84 -13.25 -16.14
C VAL A 549 -2.06 -13.11 -14.84
N LYS A 550 -2.64 -13.54 -13.72
CA LYS A 550 -1.96 -13.57 -12.42
C LYS A 550 -1.22 -14.90 -12.26
N ALA A 551 0.02 -14.90 -11.77
CA ALA A 551 0.81 -16.11 -11.69
C ALA A 551 1.40 -16.36 -10.29
N LEU A 552 1.33 -17.61 -9.82
CA LEU A 552 1.85 -18.06 -8.53
C LEU A 552 2.78 -19.25 -8.69
N ILE A 553 3.81 -19.34 -7.84
CA ILE A 553 4.66 -20.51 -7.69
C ILE A 553 4.53 -21.04 -6.27
N ILE A 554 4.26 -22.34 -6.14
CA ILE A 554 4.12 -23.03 -4.86
C ILE A 554 5.07 -24.23 -4.85
N ALA A 555 6.01 -24.27 -3.92
CA ALA A 555 6.99 -25.35 -3.87
C ALA A 555 7.30 -25.76 -2.44
N HIS A 556 7.65 -27.03 -2.25
CA HIS A 556 8.09 -27.51 -0.95
C HIS A 556 9.51 -27.03 -0.64
N GLY A 557 9.75 -26.74 0.63
CA GLY A 557 11.00 -26.17 1.11
C GLY A 557 10.84 -24.73 1.57
N TYR A 558 11.92 -24.20 2.15
CA TYR A 558 11.91 -22.90 2.83
C TYR A 558 12.06 -21.71 1.87
N SER A 559 12.52 -21.94 0.64
CA SER A 559 12.83 -20.86 -0.31
C SER A 559 12.78 -21.30 -1.78
N THR A 560 12.23 -22.47 -2.07
CA THR A 560 12.23 -23.07 -3.41
C THR A 560 11.38 -22.25 -4.37
N ALA A 561 10.15 -21.90 -3.96
CA ALA A 561 9.25 -21.07 -4.76
C ALA A 561 9.80 -19.65 -4.89
N SER A 562 10.27 -19.06 -3.78
CA SER A 562 10.87 -17.73 -3.78
C SER A 562 12.11 -17.65 -4.68
N SER A 563 12.95 -18.69 -4.70
CA SER A 563 14.12 -18.76 -5.56
C SER A 563 13.74 -18.78 -7.04
N ILE A 564 12.81 -19.65 -7.42
CA ILE A 564 12.36 -19.79 -8.82
C ILE A 564 11.70 -18.49 -9.30
N ALA A 565 10.76 -17.95 -8.51
CA ALA A 565 10.07 -16.70 -8.83
C ALA A 565 11.04 -15.52 -8.92
N GLY A 566 12.01 -15.43 -8.00
CA GLY A 566 13.02 -14.38 -7.98
C GLY A 566 13.90 -14.38 -9.23
N VAL A 567 14.32 -15.55 -9.71
CA VAL A 567 15.08 -15.67 -10.95
C VAL A 567 14.21 -15.29 -12.16
N ALA A 568 12.98 -15.78 -12.24
CA ALA A 568 12.08 -15.51 -13.35
C ALA A 568 11.73 -14.01 -13.46
N ASN A 569 11.27 -13.40 -12.37
CA ASN A 569 10.90 -11.98 -12.34
C ASN A 569 12.10 -11.08 -12.67
N ARG A 570 13.29 -11.39 -12.17
CA ARG A 570 14.51 -10.59 -12.42
C ARG A 570 14.95 -10.65 -13.88
N LEU A 571 14.86 -11.81 -14.52
CA LEU A 571 15.25 -11.97 -15.92
C LEU A 571 14.25 -11.34 -16.90
N ILE A 572 12.96 -11.33 -16.56
CA ILE A 572 11.92 -10.67 -17.37
C ILE A 572 11.90 -9.15 -17.14
N GLY A 573 12.35 -8.68 -15.97
CA GLY A 573 12.30 -7.25 -15.61
C GLY A 573 10.91 -6.77 -15.18
N GLU A 574 9.98 -7.69 -14.94
CA GLU A 574 8.63 -7.45 -14.45
C GLU A 574 8.30 -8.45 -13.32
N LYS A 575 7.56 -8.02 -12.29
CA LYS A 575 7.06 -8.94 -11.25
C LYS A 575 5.84 -9.68 -11.80
N ILE A 576 6.08 -10.89 -12.30
CA ILE A 576 5.04 -11.77 -12.85
C ILE A 576 4.53 -12.76 -11.80
N TYR A 577 5.44 -13.39 -11.06
CA TYR A 577 5.11 -14.41 -10.07
C TYR A 577 5.05 -13.88 -8.64
N HIS A 578 4.06 -14.36 -7.91
CA HIS A 578 4.05 -14.40 -6.46
C HIS A 578 4.49 -15.79 -5.96
N ALA A 579 5.32 -15.86 -4.92
CA ALA A 579 5.89 -17.12 -4.43
C ALA A 579 5.28 -17.54 -3.10
N MET A 580 5.01 -18.84 -2.95
CA MET A 580 4.52 -19.47 -1.73
C MET A 580 5.39 -20.68 -1.39
N ASP A 581 6.27 -20.52 -0.42
CA ASP A 581 7.11 -21.61 0.09
C ASP A 581 6.34 -22.47 1.09
N MET A 582 6.48 -23.79 0.98
CA MET A 582 5.82 -24.77 1.85
C MET A 582 6.86 -25.57 2.64
N PRO A 583 7.29 -25.09 3.82
CA PRO A 583 8.11 -25.89 4.73
C PRO A 583 7.40 -27.19 5.11
N MET A 584 8.16 -28.27 5.31
CA MET A 584 7.63 -29.61 5.61
C MET A 584 6.76 -29.68 6.88
N GLU A 585 6.87 -28.71 7.77
CA GLU A 585 6.12 -28.63 9.04
C GLU A 585 4.80 -27.86 8.91
N VAL A 586 4.56 -27.20 7.77
CA VAL A 586 3.38 -26.36 7.54
C VAL A 586 2.29 -27.20 6.88
N ALA A 587 1.09 -27.18 7.47
CA ALA A 587 -0.06 -27.85 6.89
C ALA A 587 -0.51 -27.15 5.61
N PHE A 588 -0.88 -27.94 4.59
CA PHE A 588 -1.39 -27.46 3.31
C PHE A 588 -2.57 -26.47 3.44
N SER A 589 -3.39 -26.63 4.49
CA SER A 589 -4.51 -25.72 4.79
C SER A 589 -4.07 -24.29 5.11
N ASP A 590 -2.90 -24.10 5.73
CA ASP A 590 -2.41 -22.77 6.09
C ASP A 590 -1.80 -22.03 4.88
N VAL A 591 -1.20 -22.78 3.96
CA VAL A 591 -0.74 -22.27 2.66
C VAL A 591 -1.93 -21.92 1.78
N SER A 592 -2.93 -22.81 1.72
CA SER A 592 -4.18 -22.56 0.99
C SER A 592 -4.89 -21.31 1.48
N ARG A 593 -4.97 -21.09 2.80
CA ARG A 593 -5.52 -19.87 3.38
C ARG A 593 -4.73 -18.62 2.96
N ALA A 594 -3.40 -18.67 2.99
CA ALA A 594 -2.57 -17.55 2.56
C ALA A 594 -2.76 -17.18 1.07
N ILE A 595 -2.93 -18.19 0.21
CA ILE A 595 -3.21 -17.98 -1.21
C ILE A 595 -4.61 -17.40 -1.41
N VAL A 596 -5.60 -17.92 -0.69
CA VAL A 596 -6.97 -17.40 -0.71
C VAL A 596 -7.01 -15.94 -0.26
N ASP A 597 -6.37 -15.60 0.86
CA ASP A 597 -6.27 -14.22 1.37
C ASP A 597 -5.64 -13.28 0.33
N TYR A 598 -4.62 -13.75 -0.40
CA TYR A 598 -3.99 -12.99 -1.49
C TYR A 598 -4.93 -12.81 -2.71
N LEU A 599 -5.60 -13.89 -3.16
CA LEU A 599 -6.42 -13.88 -4.37
C LEU A 599 -7.81 -13.24 -4.19
N GLN A 600 -8.39 -13.27 -2.99
CA GLN A 600 -9.65 -12.57 -2.66
C GLN A 600 -9.62 -11.09 -3.01
N HIS A 601 -8.42 -10.55 -3.13
CA HIS A 601 -8.14 -9.14 -3.24
C HIS A 601 -7.47 -8.74 -4.55
N THR A 602 -7.32 -9.70 -5.47
CA THR A 602 -6.63 -9.55 -6.76
C THR A 602 -7.64 -9.59 -7.91
N ASP A 603 -7.47 -8.76 -8.95
CA ASP A 603 -8.27 -8.91 -10.19
C ASP A 603 -7.84 -10.19 -10.92
N THR A 604 -8.73 -11.17 -10.93
CA THR A 604 -8.50 -12.51 -11.49
C THR A 604 -9.29 -12.75 -12.79
N ARG A 605 -9.91 -11.71 -13.38
CA ARG A 605 -10.72 -11.84 -14.61
C ARG A 605 -9.93 -12.39 -15.80
N ALA A 606 -8.65 -12.04 -15.90
CA ALA A 606 -7.73 -12.55 -16.94
C ALA A 606 -7.18 -13.97 -16.66
N GLY A 607 -7.57 -14.57 -15.53
CA GLY A 607 -7.17 -15.90 -15.10
C GLY A 607 -5.99 -15.92 -14.13
N VAL A 608 -5.84 -17.06 -13.46
CA VAL A 608 -4.80 -17.34 -12.47
C VAL A 608 -4.03 -18.59 -12.88
N MET A 609 -2.71 -18.50 -12.98
CA MET A 609 -1.82 -19.63 -13.27
C MET A 609 -1.01 -20.00 -12.03
N VAL A 610 -1.07 -21.25 -11.61
CA VAL A 610 -0.40 -21.75 -10.40
C VAL A 610 0.57 -22.86 -10.77
N LEU A 611 1.87 -22.65 -10.55
CA LEU A 611 2.92 -23.64 -10.80
C LEU A 611 3.27 -24.34 -9.48
N ILE A 612 3.21 -25.67 -9.45
CA ILE A 612 3.39 -26.48 -8.23
C ILE A 612 4.42 -27.60 -8.39
N ASP A 613 5.04 -28.02 -7.29
CA ASP A 613 6.17 -28.97 -7.29
C ASP A 613 5.76 -30.45 -7.08
N MET A 614 4.66 -30.74 -6.37
CA MET A 614 4.32 -32.11 -5.95
C MET A 614 2.84 -32.52 -6.14
N GLY A 615 2.14 -32.03 -7.17
CA GLY A 615 0.88 -32.67 -7.62
C GLY A 615 -0.40 -32.41 -6.83
N TYR A 616 -0.45 -31.40 -5.97
CA TYR A 616 -1.65 -30.97 -5.21
C TYR A 616 -2.73 -30.26 -6.08
N THR A 617 -2.90 -30.64 -7.36
CA THR A 617 -3.67 -29.83 -8.33
C THR A 617 -5.13 -29.67 -7.96
N LYS A 618 -5.79 -30.74 -7.48
CA LYS A 618 -7.21 -30.71 -7.12
C LYS A 618 -7.50 -29.97 -5.82
N GLU A 619 -6.70 -30.17 -4.78
CA GLU A 619 -6.92 -29.54 -3.47
C GLU A 619 -6.67 -28.02 -3.55
N ILE A 620 -5.67 -27.60 -4.33
CA ILE A 620 -5.44 -26.18 -4.64
C ILE A 620 -6.61 -25.63 -5.44
N ALA A 621 -7.05 -26.33 -6.48
CA ALA A 621 -8.19 -25.86 -7.28
C ALA A 621 -9.46 -25.68 -6.45
N GLU A 622 -9.81 -26.63 -5.59
CA GLU A 622 -10.98 -26.54 -4.71
C GLU A 622 -10.90 -25.33 -3.76
N ALA A 623 -9.72 -25.05 -3.20
CA ALA A 623 -9.52 -23.89 -2.34
C ALA A 623 -9.68 -22.57 -3.10
N LEU A 624 -9.13 -22.46 -4.31
CA LEU A 624 -9.04 -21.20 -5.06
C LEU A 624 -10.28 -20.88 -5.88
N LEU A 625 -11.04 -21.89 -6.34
CA LEU A 625 -12.24 -21.69 -7.17
C LEU A 625 -13.32 -20.83 -6.51
N SER A 626 -13.31 -20.73 -5.17
CA SER A 626 -14.26 -19.92 -4.40
C SER A 626 -13.98 -18.40 -4.46
N VAL A 627 -12.79 -17.99 -4.88
CA VAL A 627 -12.31 -16.59 -4.77
C VAL A 627 -11.79 -15.99 -6.08
N ILE A 628 -11.85 -16.74 -7.17
CA ILE A 628 -11.42 -16.29 -8.50
C ILE A 628 -12.61 -16.03 -9.44
N HIS A 629 -12.42 -15.12 -10.39
CA HIS A 629 -13.45 -14.70 -11.35
C HIS A 629 -13.12 -15.04 -12.81
N GLY A 630 -11.96 -15.64 -13.07
CA GLY A 630 -11.51 -16.11 -14.39
C GLY A 630 -10.98 -17.55 -14.33
N PRO A 631 -10.46 -18.09 -15.45
CA PRO A 631 -9.93 -19.45 -15.53
C PRO A 631 -8.71 -19.67 -14.61
N LEU A 632 -8.64 -20.84 -13.98
CA LEU A 632 -7.51 -21.28 -13.17
C LEU A 632 -6.76 -22.37 -13.90
N VAL A 633 -5.46 -22.17 -14.15
CA VAL A 633 -4.57 -23.20 -14.69
C VAL A 633 -3.61 -23.63 -13.59
N VAL A 634 -3.63 -24.90 -13.21
CA VAL A 634 -2.66 -25.46 -12.27
C VAL A 634 -1.69 -26.36 -13.02
N VAL A 635 -0.40 -26.07 -12.91
CA VAL A 635 0.68 -26.76 -13.63
C VAL A 635 1.56 -27.47 -12.62
N ASP A 636 1.77 -28.77 -12.81
CA ASP A 636 2.59 -29.61 -11.94
C ASP A 636 4.04 -29.70 -12.40
N ASN A 637 4.94 -30.07 -11.50
CA ASN A 637 6.39 -30.20 -11.71
C ASN A 637 7.08 -28.88 -12.12
N VAL A 638 6.94 -27.85 -11.28
CA VAL A 638 7.54 -26.53 -11.54
C VAL A 638 9.07 -26.58 -11.64
N THR A 639 9.60 -25.96 -12.70
CA THR A 639 11.04 -25.75 -12.88
C THR A 639 11.33 -24.30 -13.22
N THR A 640 12.56 -23.84 -12.99
CA THR A 640 12.98 -22.47 -13.36
C THR A 640 12.79 -22.18 -14.85
N ARG A 641 12.97 -23.19 -15.71
CA ARG A 641 12.75 -23.04 -17.15
C ARG A 641 11.27 -22.84 -17.49
N LEU A 642 10.38 -23.64 -16.90
CA LEU A 642 8.93 -23.47 -17.07
C LEU A 642 8.48 -22.08 -16.60
N ALA A 643 8.92 -21.68 -15.41
CA ALA A 643 8.59 -20.38 -14.85
C ALA A 643 9.03 -19.23 -15.78
N LEU A 644 10.26 -19.28 -16.31
CA LEU A 644 10.76 -18.26 -17.24
C LEU A 644 9.93 -18.18 -18.53
N ASN A 645 9.63 -19.33 -19.16
CA ASN A 645 8.87 -19.33 -20.40
C ASN A 645 7.44 -18.79 -20.20
N VAL A 646 6.77 -19.23 -19.13
CA VAL A 646 5.42 -18.74 -18.79
C VAL A 646 5.47 -17.24 -18.49
N ALA A 647 6.46 -16.75 -17.74
CA ALA A 647 6.56 -15.31 -17.45
C ALA A 647 6.81 -14.46 -18.69
N SER A 648 7.58 -14.96 -19.65
CA SER A 648 7.77 -14.29 -20.95
C SER A 648 6.43 -14.11 -21.68
N GLU A 649 5.59 -15.14 -21.73
CA GLU A 649 4.30 -15.06 -22.42
C GLU A 649 3.28 -14.18 -21.68
N ILE A 650 3.28 -14.19 -20.34
CA ILE A 650 2.45 -13.27 -19.54
C ILE A 650 2.89 -11.82 -19.77
N ALA A 651 4.20 -11.56 -19.86
CA ALA A 651 4.72 -10.23 -20.17
C ALA A 651 4.28 -9.76 -21.57
N LEU A 652 4.16 -10.68 -22.53
CA LEU A 652 3.59 -10.45 -23.87
C LEU A 652 2.05 -10.35 -23.90
N GLN A 653 1.38 -10.40 -22.74
CA GLN A 653 -0.08 -10.32 -22.61
C GLN A 653 -0.84 -11.42 -23.36
N LYS A 654 -0.24 -12.61 -23.52
CA LYS A 654 -0.98 -13.76 -24.06
C LYS A 654 -2.05 -14.22 -23.09
N ASN A 655 -3.09 -14.84 -23.65
CA ASN A 655 -4.16 -15.41 -22.86
C ASN A 655 -3.69 -16.68 -22.11
N ILE A 656 -4.18 -16.90 -20.89
CA ILE A 656 -3.77 -18.00 -20.01
C ILE A 656 -3.94 -19.38 -20.65
N GLU A 657 -4.99 -19.61 -21.45
CA GLU A 657 -5.16 -20.89 -22.15
C GLU A 657 -4.11 -21.08 -23.25
N GLN A 658 -3.73 -20.02 -23.96
CA GLN A 658 -2.66 -20.09 -24.98
C GLN A 658 -1.32 -20.42 -24.32
N ILE A 659 -1.04 -19.82 -23.17
CA ILE A 659 0.17 -20.11 -22.39
C ILE A 659 0.17 -21.57 -21.93
N ALA A 660 -0.97 -22.06 -21.43
CA ALA A 660 -1.12 -23.46 -21.00
C ALA A 660 -0.91 -24.46 -22.16
N GLU A 661 -1.48 -24.19 -23.33
CA GLU A 661 -1.42 -25.07 -24.50
C GLU A 661 -0.05 -25.04 -25.22
N GLU A 662 0.60 -23.88 -25.30
CA GLU A 662 1.85 -23.71 -26.04
C GLU A 662 3.10 -24.00 -25.19
N ILE A 663 3.13 -23.58 -23.92
CA ILE A 663 4.36 -23.55 -23.12
C ILE A 663 4.50 -24.73 -22.16
N VAL A 664 3.40 -25.15 -21.53
CA VAL A 664 3.42 -26.21 -20.53
C VAL A 664 3.83 -27.57 -21.12
N PRO A 665 3.29 -28.03 -22.28
CA PRO A 665 3.72 -29.30 -22.86
C PRO A 665 5.19 -29.32 -23.32
N LEU A 666 5.74 -28.17 -23.75
CA LEU A 666 7.17 -28.05 -24.10
C LEU A 666 8.10 -28.33 -22.90
N ASN A 667 7.57 -28.19 -21.68
CA ASN A 667 8.29 -28.41 -20.43
C ASN A 667 7.97 -29.77 -19.78
N GLN A 668 7.29 -30.68 -20.48
CA GLN A 668 6.92 -32.02 -19.99
C GLN A 668 6.14 -31.99 -18.66
N SER A 669 5.44 -30.89 -18.40
CA SER A 669 4.64 -30.66 -17.21
C SER A 669 3.19 -31.03 -17.49
N ARG A 670 2.45 -31.46 -16.47
CA ARG A 670 1.00 -31.71 -16.57
C ARG A 670 0.27 -30.45 -16.12
N TRP A 671 -0.89 -30.18 -16.71
CA TRP A 671 -1.72 -29.08 -16.26
C TRP A 671 -3.20 -29.46 -16.30
N ASP A 672 -3.94 -28.87 -15.37
CA ASP A 672 -5.39 -28.93 -15.29
C ASP A 672 -5.95 -27.51 -15.39
N VAL A 673 -7.08 -27.37 -16.08
CA VAL A 673 -7.80 -26.09 -16.21
C VAL A 673 -9.13 -26.19 -15.48
N PHE A 674 -9.38 -25.25 -14.58
CA PHE A 674 -10.58 -25.16 -13.75
C PHE A 674 -11.30 -23.84 -14.00
N TRP A 675 -12.64 -23.86 -13.92
CA TRP A 675 -13.48 -22.69 -14.15
C TRP A 675 -14.38 -22.45 -12.94
N PRO A 676 -14.51 -21.20 -12.45
CA PRO A 676 -15.39 -20.88 -11.33
C PRO A 676 -16.86 -21.12 -11.71
N ALA A 677 -17.65 -21.61 -10.75
CA ALA A 677 -19.06 -21.94 -10.95
C ALA A 677 -19.94 -20.67 -10.99
N GLN A 678 -19.94 -19.95 -12.11
CA GLN A 678 -20.98 -18.96 -12.44
C GLN A 678 -21.62 -19.27 -13.80
N LYS A 679 -22.91 -18.89 -13.94
CA LYS A 679 -23.75 -19.11 -15.14
C LYS A 679 -22.97 -18.77 -16.41
N LYS A 680 -22.64 -19.79 -17.20
CA LYS A 680 -22.00 -19.60 -18.50
C LYS A 680 -22.89 -18.68 -19.35
N ALA A 681 -22.27 -17.71 -20.00
CA ALA A 681 -23.00 -16.85 -20.93
C ALA A 681 -23.53 -17.72 -22.08
N ARG A 682 -24.76 -17.46 -22.53
CA ARG A 682 -25.38 -18.22 -23.61
C ARG A 682 -24.77 -17.81 -24.93
N ALA A 683 -24.45 -18.78 -25.78
CA ALA A 683 -23.85 -18.50 -27.07
C ALA A 683 -24.44 -19.33 -28.21
N LEU A 684 -24.50 -18.73 -29.38
CA LEU A 684 -24.74 -19.39 -30.65
C LEU A 684 -23.44 -19.30 -31.46
N LEU A 685 -22.92 -20.46 -31.86
CA LEU A 685 -21.66 -20.55 -32.59
C LEU A 685 -21.94 -20.44 -34.08
N VAL A 686 -21.20 -19.60 -34.79
CA VAL A 686 -21.33 -19.43 -36.23
C VAL A 686 -20.07 -19.97 -36.90
N THR A 687 -20.21 -20.85 -37.89
CA THR A 687 -19.07 -21.48 -38.55
C THR A 687 -19.20 -21.52 -40.07
N CYS A 688 -18.06 -21.52 -40.76
CA CYS A 688 -17.98 -21.71 -42.21
C CYS A 688 -16.77 -22.57 -42.57
N ILE A 689 -16.92 -23.43 -43.58
CA ILE A 689 -15.85 -24.33 -44.03
C ILE A 689 -14.65 -23.60 -44.65
N THR A 690 -14.89 -22.42 -45.26
CA THR A 690 -13.83 -21.61 -45.90
C THR A 690 -13.01 -20.78 -44.91
N GLY A 691 -13.24 -20.92 -43.60
CA GLY A 691 -12.49 -20.23 -42.55
C GLY A 691 -13.24 -19.10 -41.84
N ILE A 692 -12.58 -18.56 -40.80
CA ILE A 692 -13.19 -17.67 -39.80
C ILE A 692 -13.72 -16.34 -40.35
N GLY A 693 -13.12 -15.80 -41.42
CA GLY A 693 -13.54 -14.52 -42.00
C GLY A 693 -14.97 -14.54 -42.56
N THR A 694 -15.43 -15.67 -43.08
CA THR A 694 -16.81 -15.82 -43.56
C THR A 694 -17.77 -16.02 -42.38
N ALA A 695 -17.35 -16.79 -41.36
CA ALA A 695 -18.10 -16.92 -40.11
C ALA A 695 -18.28 -15.57 -39.39
N PHE A 696 -17.29 -14.67 -39.45
CA PHE A 696 -17.37 -13.33 -38.86
C PHE A 696 -18.39 -12.43 -39.59
N LYS A 697 -18.48 -12.52 -40.92
CA LYS A 697 -19.51 -11.80 -41.69
C LYS A 697 -20.92 -12.26 -41.33
N PHE A 698 -21.10 -13.58 -41.21
CA PHE A 698 -22.37 -14.14 -40.76
C PHE A 698 -22.70 -13.72 -39.34
N LYS A 699 -21.73 -13.75 -38.43
CA LYS A 699 -21.88 -13.19 -37.09
C LYS A 699 -22.41 -11.75 -37.15
N ASN A 700 -21.77 -10.88 -37.93
CA ASN A 700 -22.18 -9.47 -38.04
C ASN A 700 -23.62 -9.31 -38.60
N LEU A 701 -24.03 -10.16 -39.55
CA LEU A 701 -25.41 -10.16 -40.07
C LEU A 701 -26.42 -10.68 -39.03
N MET A 702 -26.05 -11.70 -38.24
CA MET A 702 -26.88 -12.22 -37.16
C MET A 702 -26.99 -11.24 -35.99
N GLU A 703 -25.94 -10.49 -35.66
CA GLU A 703 -25.98 -9.44 -34.62
C GLU A 703 -26.99 -8.34 -34.99
N LYS A 704 -27.10 -8.00 -36.28
CA LYS A 704 -28.11 -7.06 -36.77
C LYS A 704 -29.56 -7.57 -36.69
N SER A 705 -29.76 -8.86 -36.42
CA SER A 705 -31.10 -9.45 -36.27
C SER A 705 -31.72 -9.28 -34.87
N GLN A 706 -31.05 -8.57 -33.95
CA GLN A 706 -31.45 -8.31 -32.56
C GLN A 706 -31.38 -9.52 -31.62
N LEU A 707 -30.60 -10.54 -31.96
CA LEU A 707 -30.34 -11.69 -31.06
C LEU A 707 -29.58 -11.29 -29.79
N THR A 708 -28.68 -10.31 -29.89
CA THR A 708 -27.85 -9.82 -28.77
C THR A 708 -28.64 -9.05 -27.72
N ASP A 709 -29.82 -8.53 -28.08
CA ASP A 709 -30.71 -7.79 -27.16
C ASP A 709 -31.36 -8.70 -26.11
N PHE A 710 -31.17 -10.02 -26.24
CA PHE A 710 -31.74 -11.05 -25.35
C PHE A 710 -30.67 -11.92 -24.65
N ASP A 711 -29.47 -11.37 -24.39
CA ASP A 711 -28.35 -12.05 -23.71
C ASP A 711 -27.85 -13.33 -24.40
N ILE A 712 -27.97 -13.40 -25.73
CA ILE A 712 -27.43 -14.50 -26.55
C ILE A 712 -26.25 -13.95 -27.35
N ASN A 713 -25.04 -14.42 -27.01
CA ASN A 713 -23.82 -14.05 -27.71
C ASN A 713 -23.69 -14.80 -29.04
N ILE A 714 -23.15 -14.14 -30.06
CA ILE A 714 -22.87 -14.78 -31.36
C ILE A 714 -21.35 -14.88 -31.54
N ILE A 715 -20.84 -16.09 -31.68
CA ILE A 715 -19.39 -16.36 -31.69
C ILE A 715 -18.99 -17.02 -33.01
N ALA A 716 -18.22 -16.31 -33.82
CA ALA A 716 -17.63 -16.87 -35.03
C ALA A 716 -16.48 -17.83 -34.68
N CYS A 717 -16.56 -19.05 -35.20
CA CYS A 717 -15.60 -20.12 -34.96
C CYS A 717 -15.15 -20.76 -36.28
N GLU A 718 -13.94 -21.31 -36.30
CA GLU A 718 -13.48 -22.13 -37.43
C GLU A 718 -14.15 -23.51 -37.41
N TYR A 719 -14.52 -24.01 -38.58
CA TYR A 719 -15.11 -25.34 -38.74
C TYR A 719 -14.19 -26.46 -38.21
N THR A 720 -12.89 -26.38 -38.49
CA THR A 720 -11.87 -27.34 -38.03
C THR A 720 -11.78 -27.38 -36.51
N ARG A 721 -11.91 -26.22 -35.84
CA ARG A 721 -11.90 -26.11 -34.37
C ARG A 721 -13.11 -26.78 -33.74
N LEU A 722 -14.30 -26.63 -34.33
CA LEU A 722 -15.52 -27.26 -33.81
C LEU A 722 -15.57 -28.77 -34.09
N LYS A 723 -15.06 -29.21 -35.23
CA LYS A 723 -15.03 -30.65 -35.60
C LYS A 723 -14.12 -31.47 -34.68
N ASN A 724 -13.05 -30.86 -34.16
CA ASN A 724 -12.17 -31.53 -33.20
C ASN A 724 -12.69 -31.34 -31.77
N SER A 725 -13.24 -32.40 -31.16
CA SER A 725 -13.85 -32.35 -29.82
C SER A 725 -12.90 -31.82 -28.74
N ARG A 726 -11.58 -32.00 -28.87
CA ARG A 726 -10.60 -31.43 -27.93
C ARG A 726 -10.43 -29.92 -28.10
N MET A 727 -10.46 -29.43 -29.33
CA MET A 727 -10.31 -27.99 -29.64
C MET A 727 -11.61 -27.21 -29.40
N ALA A 728 -12.76 -27.89 -29.41
CA ALA A 728 -14.06 -27.34 -29.07
C ALA A 728 -14.31 -27.29 -27.55
N ALA A 729 -13.62 -28.11 -26.76
CA ALA A 729 -13.81 -28.20 -25.31
C ALA A 729 -13.66 -26.86 -24.55
N PRO A 730 -12.67 -25.99 -24.85
CA PRO A 730 -12.57 -24.67 -24.21
C PRO A 730 -13.82 -23.80 -24.46
N LEU A 731 -14.38 -23.84 -25.66
CA LEU A 731 -15.56 -23.08 -26.06
C LEU A 731 -16.83 -23.57 -25.35
N LEU A 732 -17.01 -24.89 -25.26
CA LEU A 732 -18.10 -25.53 -24.52
C LEU A 732 -17.97 -25.35 -23.00
N ASN A 733 -16.76 -25.13 -22.49
CA ASN A 733 -16.51 -24.82 -21.09
C ASN A 733 -16.78 -23.35 -20.76
N GLN A 734 -16.50 -22.44 -21.70
CA GLN A 734 -16.70 -21.00 -21.54
C GLN A 734 -18.17 -20.57 -21.68
N TYR A 735 -18.92 -21.20 -22.58
CA TYR A 735 -20.30 -20.79 -22.92
C TYR A 735 -21.31 -21.91 -22.72
N ASP A 736 -22.56 -21.53 -22.43
CA ASP A 736 -23.73 -22.39 -22.60
C ASP A 736 -24.13 -22.33 -24.07
N VAL A 737 -23.62 -23.28 -24.86
CA VAL A 737 -23.80 -23.25 -26.31
C VAL A 737 -25.19 -23.75 -26.68
N ILE A 738 -26.04 -22.84 -27.15
CA ILE A 738 -27.42 -23.11 -27.57
C ILE A 738 -27.42 -23.96 -28.85
N ALA A 739 -26.66 -23.53 -29.86
CA ALA A 739 -26.63 -24.16 -31.18
C ALA A 739 -25.40 -23.76 -31.98
N VAL A 740 -25.09 -24.55 -33.01
CA VAL A 740 -24.14 -24.20 -34.07
C VAL A 740 -24.92 -23.86 -35.36
N VAL A 741 -24.61 -22.72 -35.95
CA VAL A 741 -25.16 -22.25 -37.22
C VAL A 741 -24.04 -22.19 -38.25
N GLY A 742 -24.23 -22.77 -39.43
CA GLY A 742 -23.18 -22.70 -40.45
C GLY A 742 -23.59 -23.27 -41.79
N THR A 743 -22.63 -23.36 -42.70
CA THR A 743 -22.85 -23.96 -44.02
C THR A 743 -22.74 -25.50 -43.99
N ILE A 744 -22.02 -26.05 -43.03
CA ILE A 744 -21.74 -27.49 -42.87
C ILE A 744 -21.74 -27.83 -41.38
N ASP A 745 -22.30 -28.99 -41.04
CA ASP A 745 -22.35 -29.51 -39.66
C ASP A 745 -20.97 -30.00 -39.20
N PRO A 746 -20.38 -29.43 -38.14
CA PRO A 746 -19.15 -29.93 -37.54
C PRO A 746 -19.35 -31.19 -36.68
N GLN A 747 -20.58 -31.67 -36.48
CA GLN A 747 -20.95 -32.84 -35.68
C GLN A 747 -20.52 -32.71 -34.22
N LEU A 748 -20.77 -31.54 -33.62
CA LEU A 748 -20.39 -31.25 -32.25
C LEU A 748 -21.31 -31.99 -31.26
N ALA A 749 -20.73 -32.92 -30.48
CA ALA A 749 -21.48 -33.77 -29.57
C ALA A 749 -22.33 -32.97 -28.57
N GLY A 750 -23.63 -33.27 -28.51
CA GLY A 750 -24.56 -32.68 -27.53
C GLY A 750 -25.02 -31.25 -27.85
N THR A 751 -24.64 -30.68 -29.00
CA THR A 751 -25.06 -29.33 -29.43
C THR A 751 -25.86 -29.44 -30.73
N PRO A 752 -27.07 -28.85 -30.84
CA PRO A 752 -27.84 -28.87 -32.07
C PRO A 752 -27.17 -28.01 -33.16
N TRP A 753 -27.29 -28.44 -34.42
CA TRP A 753 -26.81 -27.71 -35.59
C TRP A 753 -27.96 -27.33 -36.52
N VAL A 754 -27.83 -26.18 -37.19
CA VAL A 754 -28.75 -25.74 -38.25
C VAL A 754 -28.00 -25.08 -39.39
N GLY A 755 -28.44 -25.38 -40.62
CA GLY A 755 -27.92 -24.73 -41.82
C GLY A 755 -28.34 -23.26 -41.90
N ILE A 756 -27.45 -22.38 -42.35
CA ILE A 756 -27.83 -20.96 -42.58
C ILE A 756 -28.99 -20.87 -43.56
N GLU A 757 -28.98 -21.66 -44.62
CA GLU A 757 -30.07 -21.73 -45.60
C GLU A 757 -31.41 -22.20 -45.01
N GLU A 758 -31.39 -23.08 -44.01
CA GLU A 758 -32.61 -23.57 -43.33
C GLU A 758 -33.26 -22.47 -42.48
N LEU A 759 -32.44 -21.58 -41.91
CA LEU A 759 -32.91 -20.38 -41.21
C LEU A 759 -33.53 -19.34 -42.17
N LEU A 760 -33.18 -19.38 -43.46
CA LEU A 760 -33.64 -18.43 -44.48
C LEU A 760 -34.79 -18.97 -45.33
N GLY A 761 -34.98 -20.29 -45.35
CA GLY A 761 -36.05 -20.96 -46.08
C GLY A 761 -37.42 -20.81 -45.42
N GLU A 762 -38.42 -21.43 -46.04
CA GLU A 762 -39.84 -21.38 -45.59
C GLU A 762 -40.05 -21.95 -44.17
N GLN A 763 -39.14 -22.81 -43.70
CA GLN A 763 -39.19 -23.41 -42.36
C GLN A 763 -38.31 -22.69 -41.31
N GLY A 764 -37.69 -21.55 -41.63
CA GLY A 764 -36.76 -20.85 -40.74
C GLY A 764 -37.32 -20.51 -39.36
N PHE A 765 -38.61 -20.13 -39.29
CA PHE A 765 -39.30 -19.90 -38.01
C PHE A 765 -39.39 -21.17 -37.16
N ALA A 766 -39.68 -22.33 -37.77
CA ALA A 766 -39.80 -23.59 -37.05
C ALA A 766 -38.44 -24.03 -36.49
N HIS A 767 -37.36 -23.89 -37.27
CA HIS A 767 -36.00 -24.19 -36.82
C HIS A 767 -35.55 -23.24 -35.70
N LEU A 768 -35.79 -21.93 -35.81
CA LEU A 768 -35.49 -20.97 -34.73
C LEU A 768 -36.32 -21.25 -33.48
N SER A 769 -37.59 -21.62 -33.62
CA SER A 769 -38.45 -21.99 -32.50
C SER A 769 -37.94 -23.25 -31.79
N GLN A 770 -37.50 -24.26 -32.53
CA GLN A 770 -36.90 -25.46 -31.98
C GLN A 770 -35.63 -25.16 -31.17
N LEU A 771 -34.79 -24.23 -31.63
CA LEU A 771 -33.53 -23.89 -30.97
C LEU A 771 -33.71 -22.92 -29.79
N LEU A 772 -34.64 -21.96 -29.89
CA LEU A 772 -34.74 -20.82 -28.99
C LEU A 772 -35.94 -20.85 -28.04
N SER A 773 -36.88 -21.80 -28.18
CA SER A 773 -38.09 -21.89 -27.32
C SER A 773 -37.80 -22.05 -25.82
N GLY A 774 -36.64 -22.62 -25.44
CA GLY A 774 -36.19 -22.69 -24.06
C GLY A 774 -35.65 -21.36 -23.50
N TYR A 775 -35.46 -20.36 -24.36
CA TYR A 775 -34.74 -19.11 -24.06
C TYR A 775 -35.59 -17.85 -24.35
N LEU A 776 -36.44 -17.89 -25.38
CA LEU A 776 -37.23 -16.77 -25.91
C LEU A 776 -38.68 -17.19 -26.14
N ASN A 777 -39.60 -16.21 -26.18
CA ASN A 777 -41.00 -16.46 -26.52
C ASN A 777 -41.28 -16.36 -28.03
N ASP A 778 -42.42 -16.92 -28.48
CA ASP A 778 -42.77 -16.99 -29.91
C ASP A 778 -42.82 -15.63 -30.62
N LYS A 779 -43.19 -14.55 -29.91
CA LYS A 779 -43.21 -13.20 -30.48
C LYS A 779 -41.81 -12.67 -30.74
N GLN A 780 -40.87 -12.92 -29.82
CA GLN A 780 -39.46 -12.57 -29.97
C GLN A 780 -38.82 -13.39 -31.10
N ILE A 781 -39.11 -14.69 -31.15
CA ILE A 781 -38.59 -15.58 -32.20
C ILE A 781 -39.14 -15.16 -33.58
N ALA A 782 -40.41 -14.77 -33.68
CA ALA A 782 -40.99 -14.27 -34.93
C ALA A 782 -40.33 -12.95 -35.39
N LEU A 783 -40.01 -12.06 -34.45
CA LEU A 783 -39.30 -10.81 -34.74
C LEU A 783 -37.88 -11.07 -35.23
N ILE A 784 -37.14 -11.93 -34.52
CA ILE A 784 -35.77 -12.33 -34.90
C ILE A 784 -35.78 -12.99 -36.27
N ASN A 785 -36.68 -13.95 -36.53
CA ASN A 785 -36.78 -14.61 -37.84
C ASN A 785 -37.04 -13.59 -38.96
N LYS A 786 -37.96 -12.64 -38.75
CA LYS A 786 -38.26 -11.58 -39.72
C LYS A 786 -37.02 -10.71 -40.00
N ASN A 787 -36.28 -10.34 -38.95
CA ASN A 787 -35.07 -9.55 -39.10
C ASN A 787 -33.93 -10.36 -39.74
N MET A 788 -33.77 -11.63 -39.39
CA MET A 788 -32.80 -12.53 -40.00
C MET A 788 -33.05 -12.67 -41.51
N VAL A 789 -34.28 -12.96 -41.93
CA VAL A 789 -34.63 -13.06 -43.37
C VAL A 789 -34.33 -11.75 -44.11
N ARG A 790 -34.54 -10.59 -43.47
CA ARG A 790 -34.21 -9.28 -44.05
C ARG A 790 -32.69 -9.10 -44.18
N GLU A 791 -31.94 -9.30 -43.09
CA GLU A 791 -30.49 -9.06 -43.04
C GLU A 791 -29.70 -10.07 -43.87
N PHE A 792 -30.18 -11.30 -44.00
CA PHE A 792 -29.59 -12.36 -44.84
C PHE A 792 -30.20 -12.44 -46.24
N SER A 793 -31.01 -11.44 -46.64
CA SER A 793 -31.41 -11.34 -48.05
C SER A 793 -30.15 -11.34 -48.92
N LEU A 794 -30.21 -12.00 -50.09
CA LEU A 794 -29.06 -12.12 -51.00
C LEU A 794 -28.39 -10.75 -51.21
N HIS A 795 -29.19 -9.69 -51.38
CA HIS A 795 -28.70 -8.33 -51.58
C HIS A 795 -27.86 -7.81 -50.40
N ASN A 796 -28.26 -8.07 -49.16
CA ASN A 796 -27.54 -7.65 -47.97
C ASN A 796 -26.29 -8.49 -47.69
N VAL A 797 -26.32 -9.79 -48.01
CA VAL A 797 -25.12 -10.64 -47.95
C VAL A 797 -24.05 -10.12 -48.91
N VAL A 798 -24.42 -9.76 -50.13
CA VAL A 798 -23.45 -9.24 -51.11
C VAL A 798 -23.06 -7.78 -50.80
N ASN A 799 -23.95 -6.95 -50.25
CA ASN A 799 -23.61 -5.60 -49.76
C ASN A 799 -22.71 -5.63 -48.50
N SER A 800 -22.60 -6.76 -47.80
CA SER A 800 -21.64 -6.92 -46.71
C SER A 800 -20.18 -7.05 -47.20
N LEU A 801 -19.98 -7.21 -48.52
CA LEU A 801 -18.67 -7.21 -49.14
C LEU A 801 -18.16 -5.76 -49.24
N THR A 802 -16.94 -5.54 -48.76
CA THR A 802 -16.39 -4.21 -48.47
C THR A 802 -15.97 -3.41 -49.71
N ILE A 803 -15.73 -4.07 -50.84
CA ILE A 803 -15.03 -3.48 -51.99
C ILE A 803 -15.78 -3.66 -53.32
N LEU A 804 -16.66 -4.66 -53.41
CA LEU A 804 -17.30 -5.04 -54.67
C LEU A 804 -18.67 -4.39 -54.83
N ASN A 805 -19.03 -4.06 -56.08
CA ASN A 805 -20.37 -3.61 -56.41
C ASN A 805 -21.32 -4.82 -56.38
N ALA A 806 -22.16 -4.89 -55.36
CA ALA A 806 -23.02 -6.04 -55.12
C ALA A 806 -23.93 -6.42 -56.29
N SER A 807 -24.50 -5.43 -56.99
CA SER A 807 -25.38 -5.68 -58.15
C SER A 807 -24.64 -6.36 -59.30
N LYS A 808 -23.38 -5.98 -59.55
CA LYS A 808 -22.56 -6.58 -60.61
C LYS A 808 -22.06 -7.97 -60.21
N THR A 809 -21.61 -8.13 -58.96
CA THR A 809 -21.13 -9.41 -58.44
C THR A 809 -22.24 -10.46 -58.44
N MET A 810 -23.47 -10.10 -58.09
CA MET A 810 -24.63 -10.98 -58.19
C MET A 810 -24.87 -11.48 -59.61
N GLY A 811 -24.90 -10.59 -60.59
CA GLY A 811 -25.11 -10.99 -61.98
C GLY A 811 -24.02 -11.94 -62.50
N HIS A 812 -22.79 -11.80 -62.02
CA HIS A 812 -21.71 -12.73 -62.34
C HIS A 812 -21.91 -14.12 -61.69
N ILE A 813 -22.30 -14.16 -60.42
CA ILE A 813 -22.60 -15.41 -59.71
C ILE A 813 -23.78 -16.14 -60.35
N GLU A 814 -24.83 -15.42 -60.74
CA GLU A 814 -25.98 -15.96 -61.48
C GLU A 814 -25.58 -16.64 -62.77
N THR A 815 -24.71 -15.98 -63.54
CA THR A 815 -24.20 -16.53 -64.79
C THR A 815 -23.41 -17.81 -64.55
N ILE A 816 -22.55 -17.83 -63.52
CA ILE A 816 -21.76 -19.02 -63.15
C ILE A 816 -22.66 -20.19 -62.75
N ILE A 817 -23.64 -19.95 -61.87
CA ILE A 817 -24.56 -21.00 -61.41
C ILE A 817 -25.41 -21.51 -62.58
N ALA A 818 -25.86 -20.64 -63.48
CA ALA A 818 -26.59 -21.03 -64.68
C ALA A 818 -25.74 -21.90 -65.62
N GLU A 819 -24.46 -21.54 -65.84
CA GLU A 819 -23.51 -22.35 -66.61
C GLU A 819 -23.31 -23.73 -65.97
N TRP A 820 -23.12 -23.81 -64.65
CA TRP A 820 -22.96 -25.09 -63.95
C TRP A 820 -24.19 -25.98 -64.04
N GLN A 821 -25.39 -25.45 -63.87
CA GLN A 821 -26.63 -26.23 -64.05
C GLN A 821 -26.76 -26.77 -65.48
N ASN A 822 -26.35 -25.99 -66.48
CA ASN A 822 -26.35 -26.43 -67.87
C ASN A 822 -25.31 -27.52 -68.14
N THR A 823 -24.09 -27.39 -67.60
CA THR A 823 -23.02 -28.37 -67.78
C THR A 823 -23.30 -29.68 -67.05
N LEU A 824 -23.88 -29.61 -65.86
CA LEU A 824 -24.24 -30.79 -65.06
C LEU A 824 -25.57 -31.42 -65.46
N GLY A 825 -26.43 -30.70 -66.19
CA GLY A 825 -27.66 -31.22 -66.77
C GLY A 825 -28.87 -31.29 -65.82
N PHE A 826 -28.86 -30.58 -64.69
CA PHE A 826 -29.99 -30.50 -63.76
C PHE A 826 -30.06 -29.14 -63.04
N SER A 827 -31.26 -28.80 -62.55
CA SER A 827 -31.51 -27.59 -61.77
C SER A 827 -31.15 -27.78 -60.30
N PHE A 828 -30.47 -26.80 -59.73
CA PHE A 828 -30.14 -26.77 -58.30
C PHE A 828 -31.36 -26.36 -57.48
N ASN A 829 -31.52 -26.96 -56.30
CA ASN A 829 -32.56 -26.54 -55.36
C ASN A 829 -32.21 -25.17 -54.72
N ASN A 830 -33.22 -24.49 -54.17
CA ASN A 830 -33.05 -23.15 -53.59
C ASN A 830 -31.99 -23.12 -52.47
N ASN A 831 -31.89 -24.18 -51.67
CA ASN A 831 -30.91 -24.27 -50.58
C ASN A 831 -29.48 -24.28 -51.12
N LEU A 832 -29.19 -25.10 -52.14
CA LEU A 832 -27.90 -25.16 -52.82
C LEU A 832 -27.57 -23.83 -53.49
N ILE A 833 -28.55 -23.21 -54.16
CA ILE A 833 -28.37 -21.89 -54.78
C ILE A 833 -27.94 -20.87 -53.70
N ILE A 834 -28.65 -20.79 -52.58
CA ILE A 834 -28.30 -19.87 -51.48
C ILE A 834 -26.89 -20.15 -50.95
N SER A 835 -26.55 -21.42 -50.67
CA SER A 835 -25.21 -21.79 -50.20
C SER A 835 -24.11 -21.37 -51.18
N LEU A 836 -24.34 -21.54 -52.48
CA LEU A 836 -23.39 -21.14 -53.53
C LEU A 836 -23.29 -19.63 -53.65
N TYR A 837 -24.39 -18.89 -53.60
CA TYR A 837 -24.34 -17.43 -53.61
C TYR A 837 -23.48 -16.90 -52.47
N VAL A 838 -23.67 -17.41 -51.26
CA VAL A 838 -22.89 -16.93 -50.12
C VAL A 838 -21.41 -17.30 -50.28
N HIS A 839 -21.12 -18.56 -50.62
CA HIS A 839 -19.76 -19.04 -50.77
C HIS A 839 -19.01 -18.29 -51.87
N LEU A 840 -19.62 -18.16 -53.06
CA LEU A 840 -19.03 -17.49 -54.21
C LEU A 840 -18.83 -15.99 -53.97
N SER A 841 -19.78 -15.33 -53.28
CA SER A 841 -19.65 -13.92 -52.89
C SER A 841 -18.41 -13.69 -52.03
N CYS A 842 -18.20 -14.54 -51.02
CA CYS A 842 -17.05 -14.45 -50.13
C CYS A 842 -15.75 -14.84 -50.84
N MET A 843 -15.79 -15.84 -51.71
CA MET A 843 -14.64 -16.27 -52.50
C MET A 843 -14.18 -15.16 -53.45
N ILE A 844 -15.08 -14.57 -54.23
CA ILE A 844 -14.74 -13.50 -55.19
C ILE A 844 -14.10 -12.31 -54.45
N GLU A 845 -14.62 -11.92 -53.28
CA GLU A 845 -14.00 -10.88 -52.48
C GLU A 845 -12.57 -11.25 -52.02
N ARG A 846 -12.34 -12.49 -51.57
CA ARG A 846 -10.99 -12.97 -51.22
C ARG A 846 -10.03 -12.88 -52.40
N LEU A 847 -10.45 -13.32 -53.57
CA LEU A 847 -9.63 -13.27 -54.79
C LEU A 847 -9.25 -11.83 -55.14
N VAL A 848 -10.21 -10.90 -55.05
CA VAL A 848 -9.98 -9.47 -55.35
C VAL A 848 -9.07 -8.82 -54.31
N MET A 849 -9.19 -9.25 -53.05
CA MET A 849 -8.35 -8.80 -51.94
C MET A 849 -6.96 -9.44 -51.89
N ARG A 850 -6.65 -10.37 -52.80
CA ARG A 850 -5.42 -11.16 -52.79
C ARG A 850 -5.21 -11.94 -51.48
N ASN A 851 -6.32 -12.38 -50.89
CA ASN A 851 -6.38 -13.22 -49.69
C ASN A 851 -7.01 -14.57 -50.03
N GLU A 852 -6.66 -15.14 -51.20
CA GLU A 852 -7.18 -16.41 -51.68
C GLU A 852 -6.77 -17.61 -50.80
N ILE A 853 -7.63 -18.62 -50.74
CA ILE A 853 -7.31 -19.87 -50.05
C ILE A 853 -6.39 -20.71 -50.94
N THR A 854 -5.20 -21.03 -50.44
CA THR A 854 -4.17 -21.82 -51.15
C THR A 854 -4.00 -23.24 -50.59
N HIS A 855 -4.74 -23.60 -49.54
CA HIS A 855 -4.67 -24.89 -48.88
C HIS A 855 -6.03 -25.60 -48.86
N TYR A 856 -6.01 -26.87 -49.28
CA TYR A 856 -7.16 -27.77 -49.30
C TYR A 856 -6.70 -29.20 -48.96
N LYS A 857 -7.58 -29.99 -48.33
CA LYS A 857 -7.27 -31.37 -47.92
C LYS A 857 -6.83 -32.19 -49.15
N ASN A 858 -5.70 -32.90 -49.03
CA ASN A 858 -5.12 -33.74 -50.09
C ASN A 858 -5.09 -33.05 -51.48
N LEU A 859 -4.67 -31.79 -51.55
CA LEU A 859 -4.70 -30.98 -52.78
C LEU A 859 -4.06 -31.67 -54.02
N THR A 860 -2.98 -32.43 -53.83
CA THR A 860 -2.32 -33.19 -54.90
C THR A 860 -3.22 -34.30 -55.45
N GLU A 861 -3.88 -35.04 -54.57
CA GLU A 861 -4.81 -36.11 -54.94
C GLU A 861 -6.06 -35.53 -55.62
N PHE A 862 -6.60 -34.43 -55.08
CA PHE A 862 -7.75 -33.73 -55.67
C PHE A 862 -7.46 -33.25 -57.10
N ASN A 863 -6.27 -32.70 -57.33
CA ASN A 863 -5.87 -32.23 -58.65
C ASN A 863 -5.67 -33.37 -59.67
N GLU A 864 -5.34 -34.57 -59.21
CA GLU A 864 -5.22 -35.77 -60.06
C GLU A 864 -6.59 -36.42 -60.34
N GLN A 865 -7.51 -36.43 -59.37
CA GLN A 865 -8.78 -37.15 -59.45
C GLN A 865 -9.93 -36.33 -60.07
N HIS A 866 -9.90 -34.99 -59.98
CA HIS A 866 -11.03 -34.12 -60.39
C HIS A 866 -10.67 -33.10 -61.48
N GLY A 867 -9.83 -33.50 -62.45
CA GLY A 867 -9.37 -32.62 -63.53
C GLY A 867 -10.50 -31.97 -64.35
N ASP A 868 -11.54 -32.74 -64.66
CA ASP A 868 -12.69 -32.26 -65.45
C ASP A 868 -13.53 -31.24 -64.66
N PHE A 869 -13.75 -31.47 -63.36
CA PHE A 869 -14.38 -30.52 -62.45
C PHE A 869 -13.61 -29.21 -62.36
N ILE A 870 -12.29 -29.30 -62.19
CA ILE A 870 -11.40 -28.14 -62.16
C ILE A 870 -11.48 -27.35 -63.47
N ALA A 871 -11.54 -28.03 -64.62
CA ALA A 871 -11.67 -27.39 -65.92
C ALA A 871 -13.02 -26.67 -66.08
N MET A 872 -14.12 -27.30 -65.69
CA MET A 872 -15.46 -26.70 -65.71
C MET A 872 -15.51 -25.43 -64.84
N VAL A 873 -15.10 -25.52 -63.58
CA VAL A 873 -15.10 -24.36 -62.68
C VAL A 873 -14.18 -23.26 -63.21
N ASN A 874 -12.99 -23.60 -63.71
CA ASN A 874 -12.10 -22.60 -64.30
C ASN A 874 -12.70 -21.91 -65.53
N HIS A 875 -13.48 -22.62 -66.34
CA HIS A 875 -14.14 -22.07 -67.52
C HIS A 875 -15.17 -21.00 -67.12
N SER A 876 -16.06 -21.32 -66.18
CA SER A 876 -17.10 -20.37 -65.73
C SER A 876 -16.54 -19.11 -65.06
N PHE A 877 -15.33 -19.18 -64.50
CA PHE A 877 -14.66 -18.03 -63.89
C PHE A 877 -13.82 -17.18 -64.86
N GLN A 878 -13.68 -17.55 -66.15
CA GLN A 878 -12.81 -16.84 -67.10
C GLN A 878 -13.12 -15.34 -67.19
N ARG A 879 -14.40 -14.97 -67.26
CA ARG A 879 -14.84 -13.57 -67.33
C ARG A 879 -14.45 -12.79 -66.08
N LEU A 880 -14.60 -13.40 -64.89
CA LEU A 880 -14.22 -12.78 -63.61
C LEU A 880 -12.70 -12.62 -63.47
N LYS A 881 -11.92 -13.62 -63.90
CA LYS A 881 -10.45 -13.56 -63.87
C LYS A 881 -9.91 -12.38 -64.68
N ILE A 882 -10.49 -12.13 -65.85
CA ILE A 882 -10.12 -10.99 -66.71
C ILE A 882 -10.57 -9.68 -66.06
N LEU A 883 -11.83 -9.60 -65.62
CA LEU A 883 -12.44 -8.36 -65.14
C LEU A 883 -11.78 -7.83 -63.86
N TYR A 884 -11.40 -8.72 -62.94
CA TYR A 884 -10.77 -8.35 -61.67
C TYR A 884 -9.24 -8.57 -61.65
N SER A 885 -8.65 -9.10 -62.72
CA SER A 885 -7.22 -9.45 -62.78
C SER A 885 -6.79 -10.37 -61.62
N VAL A 886 -7.57 -11.44 -61.40
CA VAL A 886 -7.36 -12.42 -60.32
C VAL A 886 -7.14 -13.83 -60.87
N ALA A 887 -6.38 -14.65 -60.14
CA ALA A 887 -6.29 -16.09 -60.39
C ALA A 887 -7.29 -16.84 -59.50
N LEU A 888 -7.73 -18.04 -59.93
CA LEU A 888 -8.57 -18.93 -59.12
C LEU A 888 -7.71 -20.14 -58.70
N PRO A 889 -7.28 -20.24 -57.44
CA PRO A 889 -6.53 -21.40 -56.96
C PRO A 889 -7.37 -22.66 -56.97
N VAL A 890 -6.73 -23.82 -57.20
CA VAL A 890 -7.38 -25.14 -57.14
C VAL A 890 -7.95 -25.42 -55.75
N ALA A 891 -7.35 -24.87 -54.70
CA ALA A 891 -7.85 -25.02 -53.33
C ALA A 891 -9.24 -24.39 -53.13
N GLU A 892 -9.54 -23.22 -53.72
CA GLU A 892 -10.88 -22.61 -53.69
C GLU A 892 -11.89 -23.49 -54.44
N ILE A 893 -11.47 -24.10 -55.57
CA ILE A 893 -12.29 -25.05 -56.34
C ILE A 893 -12.63 -26.29 -55.50
N GLY A 894 -11.69 -26.76 -54.67
CA GLY A 894 -11.90 -27.86 -53.73
C GLY A 894 -13.07 -27.62 -52.77
N TYR A 895 -13.21 -26.41 -52.22
CA TYR A 895 -14.34 -26.10 -51.34
C TYR A 895 -15.69 -25.99 -52.08
N ILE A 896 -15.68 -25.62 -53.37
CA ILE A 896 -16.88 -25.68 -54.21
C ILE A 896 -17.29 -27.14 -54.43
N HIS A 897 -16.31 -28.02 -54.69
CA HIS A 897 -16.54 -29.46 -54.79
C HIS A 897 -17.16 -30.03 -53.50
N ASP A 898 -16.61 -29.69 -52.33
CA ASP A 898 -17.17 -30.11 -51.04
C ASP A 898 -18.65 -29.69 -50.87
N ILE A 899 -19.03 -28.49 -51.33
CA ILE A 899 -20.43 -28.04 -51.31
C ILE A 899 -21.30 -28.89 -52.22
N PHE A 900 -20.81 -29.25 -53.41
CA PHE A 900 -21.56 -30.07 -54.37
C PHE A 900 -21.73 -31.49 -53.86
N GLU A 901 -20.65 -32.14 -53.41
CA GLU A 901 -20.65 -33.50 -52.88
C GLU A 901 -21.61 -33.67 -51.69
N LEU A 902 -21.68 -32.66 -50.81
CA LEU A 902 -22.53 -32.71 -49.62
C LEU A 902 -24.01 -32.41 -49.91
N ARG A 903 -24.34 -31.75 -51.02
CA ARG A 903 -25.68 -31.17 -51.26
C ARG A 903 -26.37 -31.65 -52.52
N ILE A 904 -25.67 -32.38 -53.37
CA ILE A 904 -26.19 -33.01 -54.57
C ILE A 904 -26.13 -34.51 -54.34
N GLU A 905 -27.30 -35.15 -54.24
CA GLU A 905 -27.39 -36.61 -54.10
C GLU A 905 -26.73 -37.30 -55.31
N ASP A 906 -25.92 -38.32 -55.05
CA ASP A 906 -25.17 -39.09 -56.05
C ASP A 906 -24.20 -38.29 -56.93
N PHE A 907 -23.70 -37.15 -56.45
CA PHE A 907 -22.68 -36.37 -57.17
C PHE A 907 -21.40 -37.20 -57.39
N ARG A 908 -21.09 -37.48 -58.66
CA ARG A 908 -19.86 -38.16 -59.10
C ARG A 908 -19.30 -37.41 -60.31
N TRP A 909 -18.20 -36.68 -60.13
CA TRP A 909 -17.59 -35.86 -61.18
C TRP A 909 -16.07 -35.77 -61.06
#